data_AF-A0A094PRE7-F1
#
_entry.id   AF-A0A094PRE7-F1
#
_cell.length_a   1.000
_cell.length_b   1.000
_cell.length_c   1.000
_cell.angle_alpha   90.00
_cell.angle_beta   90.00
_cell.angle_gamma   90.00
#
_symmetry.space_group_name_H-M   'P 1'
#
loop_
_entity.id
_entity.type
_entity.pdbx_description
1 polymer ?
#
loop_
_entity_poly.entity_id
_entity_poly.type
_entity_poly.pdbx_seq_one_letter_code
_entity_poly.pdbx_strand_id
1 'polypeptide(L)'
;MARPANRSALTKEAVSLVEKWLVEAKGNAASSAAEARLSSLLKDPNGLEFTLNFVDRVIRPESMRVAARELRKLTAIVPKALPPLDRFAIKLGGLLAPYFPFPVIPIARFVLRTLVSHLIADARDKKLTKHLAKVRADGVQLNLNLLGEAVLGEAEAANRLSKTFELLRRPDVDYVSVKVSSVVSQLSMWGYEDSIQRVLNRLEPLYEYANREKKFINLDMEEYRDLWLTIEVYKTILSRPKFKNLKTGIVIQAYLPDSYAALKDLIAFAQKRVKAGGAPIKIRLVKGANLAMEQVDAKWHGWELATYNSKVESDANYKRLLEILLDPKVAKAVRTGVAGHNLFDVAYAYLLAKQNGVLDRIDFEMLKGMAVALSASVKKTVGNLLLYTPVVSPTEFEVAIAYLTRRLEENASPDNFMSGVFELTTNRKIFIRERDRFLASVKLIDKLGTAPNRRANNSEAAAKAATKGIFVNQPDSDPAIASVRENAKNIQKRSLVIGKQIAKTKNAGLPLLDTKPAIDKLVKKSLTASSAWAKDYKKRQQLLFKAANEIEKARGELIAVMMAEAGKTIAEADVEVSEAVDFARYYASLIPELASNKEAKFTPDKLTLVVPPWNFPVAIPIGGVLAALAAGSTVILKPAPEVRNCGVAVANALYKAGISKSVLQVVAVPDNEVGLHLVGHESVDSVILTGGFETAQLFKKHKPTIRLAAETSGKNALVITPFADLDLAAADLAKSSFGHAGQKCSAASLAILVGPVYSSAKFKRQLVDAVKSMKVDWPDNLAASIGAVIQKPEGKLERALTTLEDGESWLLEPKKLDSSGRLWRPGIKIGVKPGSFFHMTEVFGPVLGIMKAKDLSEAIKLQNAPDYGLTAGIHSLDNNEVLTWIDGVNNGNLYVNRGITGAIVRRQPFGGFKRSSVGQGLKAGGSSYLTQFGTWANPAATNKLSDAAFLKAAKASDDKAWKEIFAPKELDGGVLEVEGNYRRYLPANLIVRVGSTATKKDADRVIAAIRRSGFKIPVSVAPGFMSKLDYENQITESGADFEKRVVNEPSLGLRIWQLGSNEGWVRKARTKSDIHVITGEVLVSGRLTGLNLVREQAVSITQHRFGALQQRIL
;
A
#
# COMPACT_ATOMS: atom_id res chain seq x y z
N MET A 1 -21.09 8.08 38.54
CA MET A 1 -20.34 6.92 39.05
C MET A 1 -19.55 7.40 40.26
N ALA A 2 -19.61 6.69 41.39
CA ALA A 2 -18.85 7.04 42.58
C ALA A 2 -17.36 6.78 42.30
N ARG A 3 -16.48 7.74 42.62
CA ARG A 3 -15.03 7.55 42.53
C ARG A 3 -14.62 6.40 43.46
N PRO A 4 -13.65 5.53 43.11
CA PRO A 4 -13.13 4.56 44.06
C PRO A 4 -12.59 5.30 45.28
N ALA A 5 -13.09 4.97 46.47
CA ALA A 5 -12.90 5.80 47.66
C ALA A 5 -11.43 5.90 48.14
N ASN A 6 -10.47 5.15 47.57
CA ASN A 6 -9.05 5.35 47.88
C ASN A 6 -8.09 4.71 46.84
N ARG A 7 -7.91 5.31 45.64
CA ARG A 7 -6.92 4.83 44.66
C ARG A 7 -5.50 4.74 45.24
N SER A 8 -5.15 5.63 46.17
CA SER A 8 -3.81 5.68 46.80
C SER A 8 -3.52 4.41 47.62
N ALA A 9 -4.47 3.98 48.45
CA ALA A 9 -4.35 2.74 49.22
C ALA A 9 -4.25 1.51 48.32
N LEU A 10 -5.18 1.36 47.36
CA LEU A 10 -5.16 0.26 46.37
C LEU A 10 -3.84 0.18 45.62
N THR A 11 -3.27 1.33 45.27
CA THR A 11 -2.01 1.40 44.52
C THR A 11 -0.84 0.91 45.37
N LYS A 12 -0.78 1.31 46.66
CA LYS A 12 0.26 0.82 47.58
C LYS A 12 0.15 -0.69 47.80
N GLU A 13 -1.06 -1.18 48.05
CA GLU A 13 -1.33 -2.61 48.22
C GLU A 13 -1.00 -3.42 46.97
N ALA A 14 -1.31 -2.90 45.78
CA ALA A 14 -0.96 -3.55 44.52
C ALA A 14 0.56 -3.70 44.36
N VAL A 15 1.33 -2.67 44.71
CA VAL A 15 2.80 -2.74 44.68
C VAL A 15 3.32 -3.81 45.63
N SER A 16 2.83 -3.84 46.88
CA SER A 16 3.21 -4.86 47.87
C SER A 16 2.83 -6.27 47.43
N LEU A 17 1.67 -6.45 46.81
CA LEU A 17 1.23 -7.75 46.29
C LEU A 17 2.12 -8.23 45.14
N VAL A 18 2.54 -7.33 44.25
CA VAL A 18 3.50 -7.67 43.19
C VAL A 18 4.85 -8.06 43.79
N GLU A 19 5.36 -7.35 44.80
CA GLU A 19 6.60 -7.73 45.50
C GLU A 19 6.49 -9.15 46.09
N LYS A 20 5.35 -9.48 46.72
CA LYS A 20 5.08 -10.82 47.22
C LYS A 20 5.11 -11.87 46.10
N TRP A 21 4.42 -11.64 44.97
CA TRP A 21 4.43 -12.58 43.84
C TRP A 21 5.84 -12.80 43.26
N LEU A 22 6.66 -11.75 43.21
CA LEU A 22 8.04 -11.84 42.74
C LEU A 22 8.92 -12.66 43.69
N VAL A 23 8.74 -12.51 45.01
CA VAL A 23 9.44 -13.32 46.02
C VAL A 23 9.02 -14.79 45.92
N GLU A 24 7.73 -15.08 45.83
CA GLU A 24 7.20 -16.44 45.67
C GLU A 24 7.69 -17.10 44.38
N ALA A 25 7.74 -16.33 43.28
CA ALA A 25 8.21 -16.84 42.00
C ALA A 25 9.71 -17.17 41.99
N LYS A 26 10.55 -16.48 42.78
CA LYS A 26 11.96 -16.85 42.95
C LYS A 26 12.13 -18.23 43.58
N GLY A 27 11.25 -18.61 44.52
CA GLY A 27 11.30 -19.90 45.19
C GLY A 27 10.85 -21.08 44.31
N ASN A 28 10.16 -20.81 43.20
CA ASN A 28 9.67 -21.81 42.26
C ASN A 28 10.49 -21.76 40.94
N ALA A 29 11.58 -22.52 40.87
CA ALA A 29 12.44 -22.64 39.69
C ALA A 29 11.84 -23.48 38.54
N ALA A 30 10.58 -23.21 38.16
CA ALA A 30 9.88 -23.92 37.10
C ALA A 30 9.86 -23.13 35.78
N SER A 31 11.00 -22.58 35.34
CA SER A 31 11.13 -22.16 33.93
C SER A 31 11.51 -23.39 33.11
N SER A 32 10.82 -23.62 31.99
CA SER A 32 11.22 -24.72 31.10
C SER A 32 12.56 -24.38 30.44
N ALA A 33 13.42 -25.36 30.20
CA ALA A 33 14.70 -25.14 29.51
C ALA A 33 14.52 -24.44 28.14
N ALA A 34 13.38 -24.65 27.48
CA ALA A 34 13.01 -23.99 26.22
C ALA A 34 12.71 -22.48 26.40
N GLU A 35 12.01 -22.11 27.47
CA GLU A 35 11.68 -20.70 27.81
C GLU A 35 12.96 -19.92 28.16
N ALA A 36 13.87 -20.53 28.93
CA ALA A 36 15.17 -19.94 29.24
C ALA A 36 16.03 -19.71 27.98
N ARG A 37 16.04 -20.67 27.04
CA ARG A 37 16.75 -20.54 25.76
C ARG A 37 16.14 -19.47 24.84
N LEU A 38 14.82 -19.37 24.78
CA LEU A 38 14.16 -18.33 23.97
C LEU A 38 14.41 -16.94 24.55
N SER A 39 14.38 -16.81 25.88
CA SER A 39 14.70 -15.54 26.54
C SER A 39 16.17 -15.14 26.34
N SER A 40 17.12 -16.07 26.46
CA SER A 40 18.54 -15.76 26.21
C SER A 40 18.78 -15.36 24.75
N LEU A 41 18.11 -16.03 23.81
CA LEU A 41 18.15 -15.70 22.39
C LEU A 41 17.68 -14.27 22.14
N LEU A 42 16.52 -13.87 22.67
CA LEU A 42 15.94 -12.54 22.44
C LEU A 42 16.69 -11.38 23.11
N LYS A 43 17.57 -11.65 24.07
CA LYS A 43 18.41 -10.63 24.73
C LYS A 43 19.69 -10.31 23.95
N ASP A 44 20.10 -11.19 23.04
CA ASP A 44 21.26 -10.94 22.20
C ASP A 44 20.94 -9.84 21.19
N PRO A 45 21.85 -8.88 20.91
CA PRO A 45 21.65 -7.85 19.90
C PRO A 45 21.25 -8.41 18.52
N ASN A 46 21.77 -9.59 18.16
CA ASN A 46 21.44 -10.27 16.91
C ASN A 46 20.30 -11.29 17.06
N GLY A 47 19.75 -11.44 18.27
CA GLY A 47 18.81 -12.47 18.66
C GLY A 47 17.48 -12.41 17.91
N LEU A 48 16.85 -11.24 17.93
CA LEU A 48 15.59 -11.00 17.24
C LEU A 48 15.79 -11.15 15.72
N GLU A 49 16.82 -10.52 15.16
CA GLU A 49 17.13 -10.58 13.73
C GLU A 49 17.40 -12.02 13.27
N PHE A 50 18.25 -12.77 13.98
CA PHE A 50 18.51 -14.18 13.68
C PHE A 50 17.21 -15.00 13.71
N THR A 51 16.38 -14.81 14.73
CA THR A 51 15.14 -15.59 14.89
C THR A 51 14.15 -15.29 13.77
N LEU A 52 13.94 -14.01 13.44
CA LEU A 52 13.06 -13.60 12.34
C LEU A 52 13.57 -14.12 11.00
N ASN A 53 14.86 -13.94 10.70
CA ASN A 53 15.46 -14.43 9.47
C ASN A 53 15.45 -15.96 9.37
N PHE A 54 15.67 -16.68 10.47
CA PHE A 54 15.56 -18.15 10.47
C PHE A 54 14.14 -18.60 10.17
N VAL A 55 13.16 -17.95 10.79
CA VAL A 55 11.75 -18.25 10.57
C VAL A 55 11.34 -17.93 9.12
N ASP A 56 11.66 -16.75 8.62
CA ASP A 56 11.25 -16.34 7.26
C ASP A 56 12.08 -16.98 6.15
N ARG A 57 13.34 -17.35 6.38
CA ARG A 57 14.26 -17.85 5.32
C ARG A 57 14.56 -19.35 5.39
N VAL A 58 14.31 -20.03 6.52
CA VAL A 58 14.55 -21.48 6.66
C VAL A 58 13.26 -22.27 6.88
N ILE A 59 12.35 -21.74 7.71
CA ILE A 59 11.09 -22.44 8.02
C ILE A 59 10.05 -22.23 6.92
N ARG A 60 9.85 -20.98 6.51
CA ARG A 60 8.80 -20.59 5.57
C ARG A 60 8.96 -21.15 4.14
N PRO A 61 10.17 -21.21 3.54
CA PRO A 61 10.29 -21.69 2.16
C PRO A 61 9.80 -23.13 2.01
N GLU A 62 8.94 -23.39 1.03
CA GLU A 62 8.46 -24.76 0.74
C GLU A 62 9.61 -25.64 0.22
N SER A 63 10.57 -25.04 -0.50
CA SER A 63 11.72 -25.76 -1.05
C SER A 63 12.82 -26.00 -0.01
N MET A 64 13.09 -27.27 0.28
CA MET A 64 14.19 -27.69 1.17
C MET A 64 15.56 -27.21 0.68
N ARG A 65 15.77 -27.14 -0.64
CA ARG A 65 17.02 -26.63 -1.24
C ARG A 65 17.18 -25.12 -1.04
N VAL A 66 16.09 -24.37 -1.03
CA VAL A 66 16.11 -22.92 -0.72
C VAL A 66 16.42 -22.74 0.76
N ALA A 67 15.67 -23.42 1.64
CA ALA A 67 15.88 -23.36 3.09
C ALA A 67 17.32 -23.76 3.50
N ALA A 68 17.92 -24.76 2.84
CA ALA A 68 19.29 -25.19 3.08
C ALA A 68 20.36 -24.13 2.79
N ARG A 69 20.20 -23.40 1.69
CA ARG A 69 21.12 -22.30 1.33
C ARG A 69 21.01 -21.17 2.35
N GLU A 70 19.81 -20.86 2.81
CA GLU A 70 19.60 -19.82 3.81
C GLU A 70 20.11 -20.21 5.18
N LEU A 71 19.93 -21.47 5.60
CA LEU A 71 20.50 -21.96 6.85
C LEU A 71 22.01 -21.75 6.88
N ARG A 72 22.70 -21.98 5.75
CA ARG A 72 24.13 -21.68 5.61
C ARG A 72 24.42 -20.19 5.79
N LYS A 73 23.70 -19.29 5.12
CA LYS A 73 23.89 -17.83 5.26
C LYS A 73 23.70 -17.35 6.71
N LEU A 74 22.68 -17.89 7.40
CA LEU A 74 22.36 -17.49 8.78
C LEU A 74 23.42 -17.89 9.80
N THR A 75 24.31 -18.84 9.47
CA THR A 75 25.43 -19.22 10.35
C THR A 75 26.35 -18.04 10.68
N ALA A 76 26.36 -16.98 9.87
CA ALA A 76 27.17 -15.78 10.05
C ALA A 76 26.70 -14.89 11.23
N ILE A 77 25.40 -14.89 11.51
CA ILE A 77 24.77 -14.03 12.53
C ILE A 77 24.24 -14.83 13.73
N VAL A 78 24.79 -16.03 13.98
CA VAL A 78 24.37 -16.88 15.11
C VAL A 78 24.62 -16.15 16.43
N PRO A 79 23.58 -15.93 17.25
CA PRO A 79 23.69 -15.22 18.52
C PRO A 79 24.70 -15.86 19.48
N LYS A 80 25.48 -15.03 20.18
CA LYS A 80 26.48 -15.49 21.15
C LYS A 80 25.82 -16.02 22.42
N ALA A 81 24.62 -15.54 22.74
CA ALA A 81 23.83 -15.98 23.89
C ALA A 81 23.29 -17.42 23.81
N LEU A 82 23.43 -18.10 22.65
CA LEU A 82 23.10 -19.52 22.52
C LEU A 82 24.18 -20.43 23.13
N PRO A 83 23.79 -21.56 23.76
CA PRO A 83 24.74 -22.54 24.28
C PRO A 83 25.80 -22.97 23.24
N PRO A 84 27.07 -23.22 23.63
CA PRO A 84 28.13 -23.58 22.68
C PRO A 84 27.78 -24.77 21.76
N LEU A 85 27.10 -25.78 22.31
CA LEU A 85 26.64 -26.95 21.56
C LEU A 85 25.58 -26.60 20.50
N ASP A 86 24.62 -25.74 20.83
CA ASP A 86 23.58 -25.29 19.90
C ASP A 86 24.21 -24.45 18.77
N ARG A 87 25.19 -23.60 19.09
CA ARG A 87 25.94 -22.83 18.09
C ARG A 87 26.73 -23.75 17.16
N PHE A 88 27.39 -24.77 17.70
CA PHE A 88 28.10 -25.76 16.91
C PHE A 88 27.15 -26.53 15.98
N ALA A 89 26.01 -26.98 16.50
CA ALA A 89 25.00 -27.70 15.73
C ALA A 89 24.42 -26.86 14.58
N ILE A 90 24.13 -25.57 14.82
CA ILE A 90 23.65 -24.65 13.78
C ILE A 90 24.72 -24.43 12.70
N LYS A 91 25.98 -24.24 13.09
CA LYS A 91 27.10 -24.06 12.15
C LYS A 91 27.35 -25.32 11.31
N LEU A 92 27.39 -26.50 11.94
CA LEU A 92 27.54 -27.78 11.27
C LEU A 92 26.35 -28.05 10.34
N GLY A 93 25.13 -27.80 10.82
CA GLY A 93 23.90 -27.89 10.03
C GLY A 93 23.95 -26.97 8.81
N GLY A 94 24.34 -25.71 8.96
CA GLY A 94 24.49 -24.78 7.83
C GLY A 94 25.57 -25.20 6.83
N LEU A 95 26.65 -25.85 7.27
CA LEU A 95 27.68 -26.39 6.38
C LEU A 95 27.18 -27.62 5.59
N LEU A 96 26.46 -28.53 6.25
CA LEU A 96 25.93 -29.75 5.65
C LEU A 96 24.66 -29.52 4.82
N ALA A 97 23.83 -28.53 5.17
CA ALA A 97 22.50 -28.35 4.59
C ALA A 97 22.48 -28.23 3.05
N PRO A 98 23.40 -27.51 2.38
CA PRO A 98 23.39 -27.44 0.91
C PRO A 98 23.59 -28.79 0.22
N TYR A 99 24.36 -29.70 0.85
CA TYR A 99 24.64 -31.04 0.33
C TYR A 99 23.59 -32.07 0.76
N PHE A 100 23.09 -31.94 1.99
CA PHE A 100 22.12 -32.85 2.60
C PHE A 100 20.86 -32.12 3.10
N PRO A 101 20.09 -31.47 2.20
CA PRO A 101 18.94 -30.66 2.60
C PRO A 101 17.81 -31.50 3.22
N PHE A 102 17.63 -32.73 2.73
CA PHE A 102 16.55 -33.63 3.15
C PHE A 102 16.64 -34.07 4.62
N PRO A 103 17.80 -34.45 5.18
CA PRO A 103 17.90 -34.71 6.62
C PRO A 103 18.02 -33.42 7.45
N VAL A 104 18.80 -32.42 6.99
CA VAL A 104 19.15 -31.27 7.84
C VAL A 104 17.98 -30.31 8.07
N ILE A 105 17.20 -29.98 7.04
CA ILE A 105 16.11 -28.99 7.19
C ILE A 105 14.96 -29.50 8.06
N PRO A 106 14.49 -30.74 7.93
CA PRO A 106 13.50 -31.29 8.86
C PRO A 106 14.00 -31.30 10.31
N ILE A 107 15.28 -31.61 10.56
CA ILE A 107 15.88 -31.53 11.91
C ILE A 107 15.85 -30.07 12.41
N ALA A 108 16.30 -29.10 11.60
CA ALA A 108 16.28 -27.69 11.96
C ALA A 108 14.86 -27.19 12.28
N ARG A 109 13.86 -27.58 11.46
CA ARG A 109 12.43 -27.29 11.70
C ARG A 109 11.92 -27.95 12.97
N PHE A 110 12.33 -29.19 13.24
CA PHE A 110 11.96 -29.92 14.44
C PHE A 110 12.52 -29.28 15.73
N VAL A 111 13.79 -28.86 15.71
CA VAL A 111 14.42 -28.17 16.85
C VAL A 111 13.67 -26.88 17.17
N LEU A 112 13.38 -26.04 16.16
CA LEU A 112 12.61 -24.81 16.37
C LEU A 112 11.21 -25.08 16.91
N ARG A 113 10.49 -26.07 16.34
CA ARG A 113 9.18 -26.50 16.85
C ARG A 113 9.26 -26.88 18.32
N THR A 114 10.33 -27.55 18.73
CA THR A 114 10.55 -27.92 20.14
C THR A 114 10.79 -26.68 21.00
N LEU A 115 11.59 -25.71 20.52
CA LEU A 115 11.85 -24.46 21.23
C LEU A 115 10.58 -23.65 21.50
N VAL A 116 9.63 -23.60 20.56
CA VAL A 116 8.38 -22.83 20.72
C VAL A 116 7.15 -23.67 21.08
N SER A 117 7.32 -24.98 21.29
CA SER A 117 6.22 -25.91 21.63
C SER A 117 5.52 -25.59 22.95
N HIS A 118 6.18 -24.85 23.84
CA HIS A 118 5.58 -24.38 25.08
C HIS A 118 4.57 -23.24 24.85
N LEU A 119 4.70 -22.49 23.75
CA LEU A 119 3.82 -21.38 23.37
C LEU A 119 2.60 -21.84 22.57
N ILE A 120 2.70 -22.94 21.82
CA ILE A 120 1.66 -23.39 20.89
C ILE A 120 1.26 -24.85 21.18
N ALA A 121 -0.03 -25.11 21.29
CA ALA A 121 -0.57 -26.46 21.41
C ALA A 121 -0.70 -27.15 20.04
N ASP A 122 -0.42 -28.45 20.03
CA ASP A 122 -0.57 -29.31 18.85
C ASP A 122 -2.05 -29.67 18.67
N ALA A 123 -2.62 -29.40 17.49
CA ALA A 123 -4.03 -29.66 17.20
C ALA A 123 -4.39 -31.15 17.10
N ARG A 124 -3.42 -32.07 17.00
CA ARG A 124 -3.71 -33.50 16.86
C ARG A 124 -4.41 -34.03 18.10
N ASP A 125 -5.54 -34.70 17.88
CA ASP A 125 -6.48 -35.14 18.91
C ASP A 125 -5.82 -35.73 20.17
N LYS A 126 -5.09 -36.85 20.05
CA LYS A 126 -4.44 -37.50 21.22
C LYS A 126 -3.47 -36.57 21.97
N LYS A 127 -2.73 -35.72 21.26
CA LYS A 127 -1.77 -34.79 21.88
C LYS A 127 -2.49 -33.63 22.54
N LEU A 128 -3.54 -33.11 21.90
CA LEU A 128 -4.38 -32.07 22.44
C LEU A 128 -5.07 -32.57 23.71
N THR A 129 -5.76 -33.72 23.69
CA THR A 129 -6.39 -34.29 24.90
C THR A 129 -5.41 -34.45 26.06
N LYS A 130 -4.24 -35.05 25.81
CA LYS A 130 -3.20 -35.19 26.85
C LYS A 130 -2.75 -33.83 27.39
N HIS A 131 -2.63 -32.83 26.51
CA HIS A 131 -2.26 -31.47 26.88
C HIS A 131 -3.36 -30.78 27.71
N LEU A 132 -4.61 -30.85 27.27
CA LEU A 132 -5.77 -30.27 27.96
C LEU A 132 -5.94 -30.91 29.34
N ALA A 133 -5.84 -32.24 29.44
CA ALA A 133 -5.92 -32.96 30.71
C ALA A 133 -4.83 -32.52 31.69
N LYS A 134 -3.58 -32.38 31.22
CA LYS A 134 -2.46 -31.93 32.07
C LYS A 134 -2.70 -30.53 32.63
N VAL A 135 -3.17 -29.59 31.82
CA VAL A 135 -3.40 -28.21 32.29
C VAL A 135 -4.66 -28.12 33.17
N ARG A 136 -5.70 -28.90 32.87
CA ARG A 136 -6.91 -28.98 33.72
C ARG A 136 -6.64 -29.60 35.08
N ALA A 137 -5.70 -30.53 35.19
CA ALA A 137 -5.30 -31.12 36.48
C ALA A 137 -4.79 -30.07 37.46
N ASP A 138 -4.24 -28.96 36.95
CA ASP A 138 -3.84 -27.83 37.76
C ASP A 138 -5.01 -26.90 38.11
N GLY A 139 -6.27 -27.21 37.76
CA GLY A 139 -7.41 -26.30 38.02
C GLY A 139 -7.40 -25.03 37.14
N VAL A 140 -6.77 -25.11 35.97
CA VAL A 140 -6.65 -23.99 35.01
C VAL A 140 -7.62 -24.20 33.84
N GLN A 141 -8.34 -23.14 33.45
CA GLN A 141 -9.20 -23.13 32.27
C GLN A 141 -8.40 -22.75 31.02
N LEU A 142 -8.89 -23.13 29.85
CA LEU A 142 -8.20 -22.92 28.58
C LEU A 142 -9.10 -22.21 27.60
N ASN A 143 -8.63 -21.10 27.03
CA ASN A 143 -9.23 -20.51 25.83
C ASN A 143 -8.41 -20.96 24.63
N LEU A 144 -9.02 -21.75 23.75
CA LEU A 144 -8.36 -22.22 22.53
C LEU A 144 -8.59 -21.24 21.38
N ASN A 145 -7.50 -20.83 20.72
CA ASN A 145 -7.57 -20.10 19.46
C ASN A 145 -6.88 -20.88 18.35
N LEU A 146 -7.62 -21.19 17.28
CA LEU A 146 -7.08 -21.90 16.14
C LEU A 146 -6.31 -20.96 15.20
N LEU A 147 -4.99 -21.17 15.13
CA LEU A 147 -4.15 -20.56 14.11
C LEU A 147 -4.28 -21.33 12.79
N GLY A 148 -4.05 -20.64 11.67
CA GLY A 148 -4.13 -21.21 10.32
C GLY A 148 -3.95 -20.10 9.29
N GLU A 149 -3.90 -20.47 7.99
CA GLU A 149 -3.53 -19.60 6.86
C GLU A 149 -4.20 -18.22 6.86
N ALA A 150 -3.59 -17.25 6.17
CA ALA A 150 -4.21 -15.96 5.98
C ALA A 150 -5.57 -16.15 5.29
N VAL A 151 -6.62 -15.52 5.84
CA VAL A 151 -7.98 -15.60 5.31
C VAL A 151 -8.13 -14.58 4.18
N LEU A 152 -7.60 -14.92 3.00
CA LEU A 152 -7.67 -14.06 1.81
C LEU A 152 -8.97 -14.26 1.02
N GLY A 153 -9.58 -15.44 1.12
CA GLY A 153 -10.81 -15.80 0.43
C GLY A 153 -11.80 -16.58 1.28
N GLU A 154 -12.93 -16.94 0.66
CA GLU A 154 -14.12 -17.42 1.37
C GLU A 154 -14.00 -18.90 1.68
N ALA A 155 -13.22 -19.65 0.89
CA ALA A 155 -12.96 -21.06 1.14
C ALA A 155 -12.08 -21.23 2.37
N GLU A 156 -10.99 -20.45 2.53
CA GLU A 156 -10.19 -20.51 3.76
C GLU A 156 -10.94 -19.98 4.97
N ALA A 157 -11.80 -18.96 4.80
CA ALA A 157 -12.69 -18.49 5.87
C ALA A 157 -13.65 -19.60 6.34
N ALA A 158 -14.26 -20.34 5.40
CA ALA A 158 -15.13 -21.48 5.70
C ALA A 158 -14.36 -22.64 6.35
N ASN A 159 -13.15 -22.94 5.86
CA ASN A 159 -12.26 -23.95 6.43
C ASN A 159 -11.88 -23.61 7.88
N ARG A 160 -11.49 -22.36 8.15
CA ARG A 160 -11.18 -21.89 9.49
C ARG A 160 -12.36 -22.04 10.44
N LEU A 161 -13.55 -21.60 10.01
CA LEU A 161 -14.76 -21.75 10.80
C LEU A 161 -15.10 -23.22 11.06
N SER A 162 -14.98 -24.09 10.05
CA SER A 162 -15.24 -25.53 10.19
C SER A 162 -14.30 -26.19 11.20
N LYS A 163 -12.99 -25.94 11.09
CA LYS A 163 -11.99 -26.47 12.04
C LYS A 163 -12.20 -25.92 13.46
N THR A 164 -12.58 -24.66 13.60
CA THR A 164 -12.98 -24.11 14.91
C THR A 164 -14.23 -24.80 15.45
N PHE A 165 -15.19 -25.14 14.57
CA PHE A 165 -16.39 -25.83 14.97
C PHE A 165 -16.10 -27.28 15.43
N GLU A 166 -15.21 -27.98 14.73
CA GLU A 166 -14.68 -29.29 15.14
C GLU A 166 -13.98 -29.21 16.50
N LEU A 167 -13.16 -28.19 16.72
CA LEU A 167 -12.49 -27.95 17.99
C LEU A 167 -13.51 -27.74 19.13
N LEU A 168 -14.56 -26.96 18.88
CA LEU A 168 -15.63 -26.69 19.85
C LEU A 168 -16.51 -27.93 20.14
N ARG A 169 -16.64 -28.85 19.17
CA ARG A 169 -17.40 -30.09 19.33
C ARG A 169 -16.76 -31.10 20.26
N ARG A 170 -15.47 -30.97 20.51
CA ARG A 170 -14.76 -31.87 21.41
C ARG A 170 -15.31 -31.78 22.84
N PRO A 171 -15.51 -32.91 23.52
CA PRO A 171 -16.03 -32.90 24.89
C PRO A 171 -15.06 -32.21 25.87
N ASP A 172 -13.76 -32.27 25.60
CA ASP A 172 -12.68 -31.69 26.42
C ASP A 172 -12.37 -30.20 26.12
N VAL A 173 -13.20 -29.52 25.31
CA VAL A 173 -13.05 -28.10 24.98
C VAL A 173 -14.29 -27.33 25.41
N ASP A 174 -14.13 -26.31 26.26
CA ASP A 174 -15.26 -25.53 26.80
C ASP A 174 -15.27 -24.08 26.33
N TYR A 175 -14.17 -23.59 25.77
CA TYR A 175 -13.98 -22.19 25.41
C TYR A 175 -13.15 -22.07 24.13
N VAL A 176 -13.68 -21.34 23.13
CA VAL A 176 -12.94 -20.96 21.92
C VAL A 176 -12.99 -19.45 21.67
N SER A 177 -11.92 -18.91 21.08
CA SER A 177 -11.81 -17.54 20.58
C SER A 177 -11.91 -17.53 19.05
N VAL A 178 -12.69 -16.60 18.48
CA VAL A 178 -12.90 -16.46 17.03
C VAL A 178 -12.88 -14.98 16.64
N LYS A 179 -12.37 -14.65 15.46
CA LYS A 179 -12.39 -13.28 14.91
C LYS A 179 -13.38 -13.17 13.77
N VAL A 180 -14.04 -12.03 13.62
CA VAL A 180 -14.95 -11.78 12.48
C VAL A 180 -14.22 -11.91 11.13
N SER A 181 -12.98 -11.41 11.05
CA SER A 181 -12.09 -11.51 9.88
C SER A 181 -11.60 -12.93 9.58
N SER A 182 -11.74 -13.86 10.54
CA SER A 182 -11.45 -15.28 10.32
C SER A 182 -12.65 -16.09 9.79
N VAL A 183 -13.85 -15.50 9.87
CA VAL A 183 -15.12 -16.14 9.51
C VAL A 183 -15.59 -15.72 8.12
N VAL A 184 -15.29 -14.48 7.74
CA VAL A 184 -15.60 -13.88 6.45
C VAL A 184 -14.34 -13.18 5.95
N SER A 185 -14.00 -13.42 4.68
CA SER A 185 -12.87 -12.77 4.04
C SER A 185 -13.27 -11.42 3.44
N GLN A 186 -12.29 -10.54 3.26
CA GLN A 186 -12.44 -9.27 2.54
C GLN A 186 -13.64 -8.44 3.05
N LEU A 187 -13.76 -8.26 4.37
CA LEU A 187 -14.80 -7.41 4.97
C LEU A 187 -14.68 -5.97 4.44
N SER A 188 -15.78 -5.44 3.91
CA SER A 188 -15.83 -4.08 3.35
C SER A 188 -16.43 -3.12 4.38
N MET A 189 -15.64 -2.13 4.80
CA MET A 189 -16.14 -1.06 5.68
C MET A 189 -17.04 -0.06 4.93
N TRP A 190 -16.95 -0.01 3.60
CA TRP A 190 -17.88 0.74 2.75
C TRP A 190 -19.24 0.04 2.68
N GLY A 191 -19.24 -1.28 2.51
CA GLY A 191 -20.41 -2.15 2.58
C GLY A 191 -20.64 -2.72 3.98
N TYR A 192 -20.78 -1.83 4.96
CA TYR A 192 -20.76 -2.17 6.39
C TYR A 192 -21.88 -3.14 6.79
N GLU A 193 -23.11 -2.86 6.37
CA GLU A 193 -24.28 -3.70 6.67
C GLU A 193 -24.20 -5.08 5.99
N ASP A 194 -23.73 -5.15 4.75
CA ASP A 194 -23.49 -6.41 4.03
C ASP A 194 -22.44 -7.26 4.75
N SER A 195 -21.36 -6.63 5.20
CA SER A 195 -20.29 -7.28 5.96
C SER A 195 -20.81 -7.83 7.29
N ILE A 196 -21.63 -7.07 8.03
CA ILE A 196 -22.30 -7.55 9.24
C ILE A 196 -23.16 -8.77 8.91
N GLN A 197 -24.02 -8.70 7.89
CA GLN A 197 -24.94 -9.79 7.55
C GLN A 197 -24.19 -11.07 7.14
N ARG A 198 -23.11 -10.95 6.37
CA ARG A 198 -22.25 -12.09 6.00
C ARG A 198 -21.66 -12.77 7.24
N VAL A 199 -21.18 -11.98 8.20
CA VAL A 199 -20.62 -12.52 9.46
C VAL A 199 -21.71 -13.18 10.31
N LEU A 200 -22.88 -12.55 10.44
CA LEU A 200 -24.03 -13.10 11.17
C LEU A 200 -24.43 -14.47 10.62
N ASN A 201 -24.61 -14.57 9.31
CA ASN A 201 -25.04 -15.80 8.64
C ASN A 201 -24.08 -16.98 8.89
N ARG A 202 -22.78 -16.71 9.03
CA ARG A 202 -21.76 -17.75 9.24
C ARG A 202 -21.51 -18.07 10.71
N LEU A 203 -21.57 -17.09 11.59
CA LEU A 203 -21.33 -17.30 13.02
C LEU A 203 -22.50 -17.97 13.73
N GLU A 204 -23.72 -17.74 13.27
CA GLU A 204 -24.92 -18.21 13.98
C GLU A 204 -24.95 -19.72 14.27
N PRO A 205 -24.62 -20.63 13.33
CA PRO A 205 -24.58 -22.06 13.62
C PRO A 205 -23.60 -22.45 14.75
N LEU A 206 -22.48 -21.73 14.85
CA LEU A 206 -21.50 -21.95 15.93
C LEU A 206 -22.10 -21.54 17.30
N TYR A 207 -22.84 -20.43 17.32
CA TYR A 207 -23.53 -19.93 18.53
C TYR A 207 -24.72 -20.82 18.94
N GLU A 208 -25.46 -21.38 17.99
CA GLU A 208 -26.52 -22.37 18.25
C GLU A 208 -25.98 -23.59 18.96
N TYR A 209 -24.88 -24.14 18.45
CA TYR A 209 -24.21 -25.27 19.07
C TYR A 209 -23.72 -24.93 20.48
N ALA A 210 -23.04 -23.79 20.65
CA ALA A 210 -22.56 -23.37 21.95
C ALA A 210 -23.70 -23.18 22.97
N ASN A 211 -24.87 -22.71 22.53
CA ASN A 211 -26.03 -22.54 23.41
C ASN A 211 -26.64 -23.86 23.86
N ARG A 212 -26.68 -24.85 22.96
CA ARG A 212 -27.17 -26.20 23.26
C ARG A 212 -26.22 -26.94 24.20
N GLU A 213 -24.93 -26.96 23.87
CA GLU A 213 -23.89 -27.71 24.61
C GLU A 213 -23.27 -26.95 25.77
N LYS A 214 -23.76 -25.73 26.06
CA LYS A 214 -23.25 -24.84 27.12
C LYS A 214 -21.75 -24.51 27.00
N LYS A 215 -21.27 -24.36 25.77
CA LYS A 215 -19.89 -23.96 25.45
C LYS A 215 -19.75 -22.44 25.40
N PHE A 216 -18.53 -21.95 25.55
CA PHE A 216 -18.22 -20.52 25.55
C PHE A 216 -17.53 -20.08 24.25
N ILE A 217 -18.05 -19.01 23.64
CA ILE A 217 -17.43 -18.37 22.46
C ILE A 217 -17.02 -16.95 22.85
N ASN A 218 -15.79 -16.58 22.51
CA ASN A 218 -15.28 -15.22 22.63
C ASN A 218 -14.98 -14.61 21.26
N LEU A 219 -15.49 -13.41 20.98
CA LEU A 219 -15.10 -12.65 19.80
C LEU A 219 -13.84 -11.82 20.07
N ASP A 220 -12.76 -12.16 19.36
CA ASP A 220 -11.49 -11.44 19.39
C ASP A 220 -11.50 -10.27 18.39
N MET A 221 -10.71 -9.23 18.68
CA MET A 221 -10.48 -8.06 17.82
C MET A 221 -8.98 -7.88 17.56
N GLU A 222 -8.61 -7.42 16.36
CA GLU A 222 -7.22 -7.11 16.00
C GLU A 222 -7.05 -5.68 15.52
N GLU A 223 -7.67 -5.31 14.41
CA GLU A 223 -7.50 -4.01 13.75
C GLU A 223 -8.55 -2.99 14.21
N TYR A 224 -8.23 -1.69 14.17
CA TYR A 224 -9.16 -0.62 14.53
C TYR A 224 -10.49 -0.70 13.75
N ARG A 225 -10.43 -1.00 12.45
CA ARG A 225 -11.61 -1.13 11.59
C ARG A 225 -12.62 -2.19 12.05
N ASP A 226 -12.18 -3.19 12.80
CA ASP A 226 -13.02 -4.30 13.25
C ASP A 226 -13.81 -3.96 14.53
N LEU A 227 -13.44 -2.91 15.27
CA LEU A 227 -14.00 -2.59 16.59
C LEU A 227 -15.53 -2.51 16.56
N TRP A 228 -16.08 -1.56 15.82
CA TRP A 228 -17.52 -1.33 15.78
C TRP A 228 -18.27 -2.45 15.05
N LEU A 229 -17.68 -3.01 13.97
CA LEU A 229 -18.28 -4.13 13.25
C LEU A 229 -18.48 -5.34 14.17
N THR A 230 -17.47 -5.68 14.97
CA THR A 230 -17.54 -6.82 15.89
C THR A 230 -18.57 -6.57 17.00
N ILE A 231 -18.66 -5.34 17.52
CA ILE A 231 -19.68 -4.96 18.53
C ILE A 231 -21.09 -5.10 17.97
N GLU A 232 -21.33 -4.59 16.76
CA GLU A 232 -22.63 -4.68 16.07
C GLU A 232 -23.04 -6.14 15.81
N VAL A 233 -22.13 -6.96 15.28
CA VAL A 233 -22.34 -8.41 15.09
C VAL A 233 -22.70 -9.07 16.42
N TYR A 234 -21.91 -8.82 17.47
CA TYR A 234 -22.10 -9.42 18.78
C TYR A 234 -23.47 -9.07 19.40
N LYS A 235 -23.83 -7.78 19.40
CA LYS A 235 -25.13 -7.30 19.91
C LYS A 235 -26.28 -7.87 19.09
N THR A 236 -26.14 -7.97 17.77
CA THR A 236 -27.20 -8.46 16.88
C THR A 236 -27.45 -9.96 17.07
N ILE A 237 -26.41 -10.79 17.16
CA ILE A 237 -26.57 -12.21 17.48
C ILE A 237 -27.26 -12.35 18.83
N LEU A 238 -26.73 -11.72 19.87
CA LEU A 238 -27.25 -11.88 21.23
C LEU A 238 -28.65 -11.30 21.43
N SER A 239 -29.10 -10.38 20.57
CA SER A 239 -30.48 -9.87 20.63
C SER A 239 -31.53 -10.90 20.15
N ARG A 240 -31.12 -11.99 19.49
CA ARG A 240 -32.06 -13.03 19.05
C ARG A 240 -32.60 -13.82 20.25
N PRO A 241 -33.92 -14.10 20.32
CA PRO A 241 -34.54 -14.76 21.48
C PRO A 241 -33.89 -16.10 21.86
N LYS A 242 -33.51 -16.92 20.89
CA LYS A 242 -32.87 -18.23 21.13
C LYS A 242 -31.54 -18.14 21.88
N PHE A 243 -30.85 -17.01 21.82
CA PHE A 243 -29.58 -16.79 22.50
C PHE A 243 -29.73 -16.02 23.82
N LYS A 244 -30.95 -15.78 24.31
CA LYS A 244 -31.22 -15.01 25.54
C LYS A 244 -30.39 -15.48 26.74
N ASN A 245 -30.23 -16.79 26.90
CA ASN A 245 -29.54 -17.40 28.05
C ASN A 245 -28.09 -17.83 27.75
N LEU A 246 -27.58 -17.56 26.54
CA LEU A 246 -26.22 -17.89 26.17
C LEU A 246 -25.22 -16.93 26.84
N LYS A 247 -24.17 -17.49 27.45
CA LYS A 247 -23.01 -16.76 27.98
C LYS A 247 -21.91 -16.74 26.92
N THR A 248 -21.47 -15.56 26.50
CA THR A 248 -20.39 -15.38 25.52
C THR A 248 -19.50 -14.21 25.92
N GLY A 249 -18.38 -14.05 25.21
CA GLY A 249 -17.43 -12.97 25.44
C GLY A 249 -17.12 -12.14 24.19
N ILE A 250 -16.61 -10.93 24.42
CA ILE A 250 -16.07 -10.02 23.41
C ILE A 250 -14.83 -9.32 23.96
N VAL A 251 -13.84 -9.07 23.11
CA VAL A 251 -12.63 -8.30 23.44
C VAL A 251 -12.89 -6.80 23.37
N ILE A 252 -12.29 -6.03 24.28
CA ILE A 252 -12.11 -4.57 24.16
C ILE A 252 -10.62 -4.24 24.35
N GLN A 253 -10.07 -3.43 23.46
CA GLN A 253 -8.65 -3.06 23.45
C GLN A 253 -8.45 -1.66 24.07
N ALA A 254 -7.81 -1.60 25.25
CA ALA A 254 -7.68 -0.36 26.02
C ALA A 254 -6.71 0.68 25.44
N TYR A 255 -5.86 0.31 24.48
CA TYR A 255 -5.00 1.25 23.76
C TYR A 255 -5.77 2.19 22.82
N LEU A 256 -7.07 1.95 22.57
CA LEU A 256 -7.93 2.83 21.77
C LEU A 256 -8.66 3.80 22.69
N PRO A 257 -8.71 5.11 22.39
CA PRO A 257 -9.61 6.03 23.08
C PRO A 257 -11.09 5.63 22.95
N ASP A 258 -11.48 5.15 21.77
CA ASP A 258 -12.83 4.66 21.42
C ASP A 258 -13.34 3.55 22.34
N SER A 259 -12.43 2.78 22.94
CA SER A 259 -12.76 1.68 23.86
C SER A 259 -13.62 2.14 25.03
N TYR A 260 -13.53 3.40 25.44
CA TYR A 260 -14.36 3.97 26.49
C TYR A 260 -15.84 4.05 26.07
N ALA A 261 -16.12 4.55 24.87
CA ALA A 261 -17.48 4.63 24.33
C ALA A 261 -18.02 3.24 24.00
N ALA A 262 -17.20 2.40 23.37
CA ALA A 262 -17.52 1.00 23.07
C ALA A 262 -17.88 0.20 24.33
N LEU A 263 -17.12 0.37 25.42
CA LEU A 263 -17.39 -0.29 26.70
C LEU A 263 -18.75 0.15 27.27
N LYS A 264 -19.05 1.46 27.25
CA LYS A 264 -20.34 1.97 27.75
C LYS A 264 -21.52 1.42 26.96
N ASP A 265 -21.41 1.35 25.64
CA ASP A 265 -22.45 0.76 24.79
C ASP A 265 -22.69 -0.72 25.11
N LEU A 266 -21.62 -1.52 25.26
CA LEU A 266 -21.71 -2.93 25.65
C LEU A 266 -22.29 -3.12 27.05
N ILE A 267 -21.94 -2.27 28.03
CA ILE A 267 -22.51 -2.31 29.38
C ILE A 267 -24.01 -2.01 29.34
N ALA A 268 -24.43 -0.97 28.61
CA ALA A 268 -25.84 -0.63 28.47
C ALA A 268 -26.63 -1.78 27.82
N PHE A 269 -26.06 -2.40 26.78
CA PHE A 269 -26.62 -3.60 26.16
C PHE A 269 -26.74 -4.76 27.15
N ALA A 270 -25.68 -5.06 27.91
CA ALA A 270 -25.66 -6.13 28.90
C ALA A 270 -26.70 -5.92 30.00
N GLN A 271 -26.81 -4.71 30.52
CA GLN A 271 -27.79 -4.36 31.55
C GLN A 271 -29.22 -4.52 31.05
N LYS A 272 -29.51 -4.06 29.81
CA LYS A 272 -30.83 -4.26 29.18
C LYS A 272 -31.14 -5.76 29.00
N ARG A 273 -30.16 -6.53 28.54
CA ARG A 273 -30.27 -7.98 28.35
C ARG A 273 -30.57 -8.71 29.66
N VAL A 274 -29.84 -8.40 30.74
CA VAL A 274 -30.05 -9.02 32.06
C VAL A 274 -31.37 -8.57 32.69
N LYS A 275 -31.75 -7.30 32.54
CA LYS A 275 -33.07 -6.80 32.98
C LYS A 275 -34.22 -7.53 32.28
N ALA A 276 -34.03 -7.94 31.02
CA ALA A 276 -34.99 -8.76 30.28
C ALA A 276 -34.95 -10.26 30.64
N GLY A 277 -34.18 -10.66 31.65
CA GLY A 277 -34.00 -12.05 32.10
C GLY A 277 -33.02 -12.87 31.27
N GLY A 278 -32.13 -12.22 30.50
CA GLY A 278 -31.06 -12.88 29.75
C GLY A 278 -29.78 -13.09 30.58
N ALA A 279 -28.86 -13.89 30.04
CA ALA A 279 -27.57 -14.14 30.66
C ALA A 279 -26.62 -12.93 30.54
N PRO A 280 -25.73 -12.71 31.54
CA PRO A 280 -24.70 -11.68 31.45
C PRO A 280 -23.70 -11.99 30.32
N ILE A 281 -23.02 -10.96 29.82
CA ILE A 281 -21.92 -11.10 28.88
C ILE A 281 -20.57 -11.11 29.60
N LYS A 282 -19.51 -11.54 28.93
CA LYS A 282 -18.13 -11.32 29.35
C LYS A 282 -17.46 -10.25 28.48
N ILE A 283 -16.71 -9.34 29.09
CA ILE A 283 -15.81 -8.44 28.37
C ILE A 283 -14.39 -8.79 28.74
N ARG A 284 -13.61 -9.28 27.76
CA ARG A 284 -12.17 -9.52 27.92
C ARG A 284 -11.44 -8.22 27.61
N LEU A 285 -10.91 -7.59 28.65
CA LEU A 285 -10.13 -6.37 28.53
C LEU A 285 -8.66 -6.70 28.27
N VAL A 286 -8.17 -6.32 27.09
CA VAL A 286 -6.76 -6.40 26.69
C VAL A 286 -6.19 -4.99 26.53
N LYS A 287 -4.86 -4.84 26.53
CA LYS A 287 -4.23 -3.56 26.15
C LYS A 287 -4.38 -3.32 24.64
N GLY A 288 -3.97 -4.29 23.83
CA GLY A 288 -3.95 -4.21 22.37
C GLY A 288 -2.70 -4.91 21.85
N ALA A 289 -2.77 -5.51 20.66
CA ALA A 289 -1.70 -6.35 20.11
C ALA A 289 -1.31 -6.00 18.66
N ASN A 290 -1.85 -4.91 18.11
CA ASN A 290 -1.68 -4.53 16.70
C ASN A 290 -1.02 -3.16 16.50
N LEU A 291 -0.43 -2.56 17.56
CA LEU A 291 0.08 -1.18 17.52
C LEU A 291 1.01 -0.90 16.33
N ALA A 292 1.92 -1.82 16.02
CA ALA A 292 2.88 -1.64 14.93
C ALA A 292 2.17 -1.52 13.57
N MET A 293 1.15 -2.34 13.31
CA MET A 293 0.35 -2.24 12.08
C MET A 293 -0.62 -1.05 12.09
N GLU A 294 -1.14 -0.63 13.25
CA GLU A 294 -1.92 0.62 13.35
C GLU A 294 -1.06 1.86 13.03
N GLN A 295 0.23 1.84 13.38
CA GLN A 295 1.19 2.87 13.00
C GLN A 295 1.48 2.86 11.51
N VAL A 296 1.66 1.67 10.91
CA VAL A 296 1.79 1.53 9.45
C VAL A 296 0.57 2.10 8.75
N ASP A 297 -0.63 1.68 9.16
CA ASP A 297 -1.89 2.09 8.55
C ASP A 297 -2.10 3.61 8.64
N ALA A 298 -1.83 4.20 9.81
CA ALA A 298 -1.92 5.64 10.01
C ALA A 298 -0.93 6.41 9.13
N LYS A 299 0.36 6.03 9.13
CA LYS A 299 1.39 6.73 8.35
C LYS A 299 1.17 6.59 6.85
N TRP A 300 0.78 5.41 6.38
CA TRP A 300 0.58 5.15 4.96
C TRP A 300 -0.56 6.01 4.40
N HIS A 301 -1.71 6.05 5.06
CA HIS A 301 -2.87 6.87 4.66
C HIS A 301 -2.78 8.34 5.07
N GLY A 302 -1.83 8.72 5.93
CA GLY A 302 -1.78 10.07 6.52
C GLY A 302 -2.91 10.34 7.52
N TRP A 303 -3.41 9.28 8.17
CA TRP A 303 -4.42 9.36 9.23
C TRP A 303 -3.77 9.58 10.61
N GLU A 304 -4.55 10.11 11.55
CA GLU A 304 -4.12 10.12 12.97
C GLU A 304 -3.98 8.67 13.47
N LEU A 305 -3.06 8.43 14.42
CA LEU A 305 -2.92 7.10 15.01
C LEU A 305 -4.19 6.76 15.81
N ALA A 306 -4.81 5.61 15.53
CA ALA A 306 -6.05 5.20 16.20
C ALA A 306 -5.87 4.96 17.71
N THR A 307 -4.68 4.57 18.13
CA THR A 307 -4.33 4.31 19.54
C THR A 307 -3.91 5.58 20.27
N TYR A 308 -3.85 5.53 21.60
CA TYR A 308 -3.13 6.53 22.39
C TYR A 308 -1.67 6.67 21.93
N ASN A 309 -1.10 7.86 22.12
CA ASN A 309 0.25 8.19 21.68
C ASN A 309 1.34 7.63 22.59
N SER A 310 0.98 7.30 23.84
CA SER A 310 1.91 6.71 24.80
C SER A 310 1.36 5.44 25.46
N LYS A 311 2.30 4.59 25.88
CA LYS A 311 1.99 3.39 26.66
C LYS A 311 1.35 3.74 28.01
N VAL A 312 1.81 4.80 28.67
CA VAL A 312 1.28 5.19 29.99
C VAL A 312 -0.19 5.61 29.88
N GLU A 313 -0.59 6.28 28.79
CA GLU A 313 -1.99 6.59 28.50
C GLU A 313 -2.82 5.33 28.25
N SER A 314 -2.28 4.37 27.48
CA SER A 314 -2.93 3.07 27.26
C SER A 314 -3.12 2.30 28.58
N ASP A 315 -2.11 2.30 29.44
CA ASP A 315 -2.14 1.66 30.77
C ASP A 315 -3.10 2.37 31.74
N ALA A 316 -3.23 3.70 31.62
CA ALA A 316 -4.18 4.50 32.37
C ALA A 316 -5.62 4.21 31.90
N ASN A 317 -5.84 4.09 30.59
CA ASN A 317 -7.15 3.76 30.06
C ASN A 317 -7.54 2.33 30.45
N TYR A 318 -6.60 1.38 30.44
CA TYR A 318 -6.85 0.02 30.93
C TYR A 318 -7.44 0.03 32.36
N LYS A 319 -6.83 0.81 33.27
CA LYS A 319 -7.34 0.96 34.65
C LYS A 319 -8.67 1.70 34.71
N ARG A 320 -8.86 2.74 33.90
CA ARG A 320 -10.14 3.45 33.77
C ARG A 320 -11.28 2.50 33.41
N LEU A 321 -11.06 1.63 32.44
CA LEU A 321 -12.05 0.63 32.00
C LEU A 321 -12.27 -0.45 33.07
N LEU A 322 -11.22 -0.87 33.78
CA LEU A 322 -11.34 -1.78 34.94
C LEU A 322 -12.22 -1.19 36.04
N GLU A 323 -12.01 0.09 36.41
CA GLU A 323 -12.82 0.76 37.43
C GLU A 323 -14.31 0.76 37.08
N ILE A 324 -14.65 0.93 35.80
CA ILE A 324 -16.04 0.87 35.33
C ILE A 324 -16.59 -0.56 35.37
N LEU A 325 -15.80 -1.52 34.87
CA LEU A 325 -16.19 -2.93 34.76
C LEU A 325 -16.39 -3.60 36.12
N LEU A 326 -15.60 -3.19 37.13
CA LEU A 326 -15.63 -3.75 38.48
C LEU A 326 -16.54 -2.95 39.44
N ASP A 327 -17.30 -1.98 38.94
CA ASP A 327 -18.39 -1.38 39.72
C ASP A 327 -19.47 -2.46 40.01
N PRO A 328 -19.93 -2.62 41.26
CA PRO A 328 -20.92 -3.64 41.62
C PRO A 328 -22.21 -3.61 40.80
N LYS A 329 -22.63 -2.44 40.30
CA LYS A 329 -23.82 -2.30 39.44
C LYS A 329 -23.56 -2.84 38.03
N VAL A 330 -22.33 -2.73 37.54
CA VAL A 330 -21.92 -3.24 36.23
C VAL A 330 -21.64 -4.73 36.29
N ALA A 331 -20.97 -5.21 37.35
CA ALA A 331 -20.57 -6.61 37.54
C ALA A 331 -21.76 -7.59 37.58
N LYS A 332 -22.97 -7.11 37.89
CA LYS A 332 -24.22 -7.89 37.79
C LYS A 332 -24.54 -8.30 36.35
N ALA A 333 -24.20 -7.47 35.37
CA ALA A 333 -24.51 -7.68 33.97
C ALA A 333 -23.30 -8.09 33.12
N VAL A 334 -22.08 -7.83 33.60
CA VAL A 334 -20.85 -8.07 32.87
C VAL A 334 -19.85 -8.83 33.75
N ARG A 335 -19.34 -9.96 33.24
CA ARG A 335 -18.15 -10.63 33.77
C ARG A 335 -16.90 -10.01 33.14
N THR A 336 -15.87 -9.76 33.93
CA THR A 336 -14.66 -9.07 33.47
C THR A 336 -13.52 -10.06 33.28
N GLY A 337 -12.99 -10.18 32.06
CA GLY A 337 -11.75 -10.91 31.80
C GLY A 337 -10.56 -9.96 31.81
N VAL A 338 -9.70 -10.04 32.81
CA VAL A 338 -8.46 -9.24 32.91
C VAL A 338 -7.36 -9.99 32.18
N ALA A 339 -7.12 -9.62 30.92
CA ALA A 339 -6.16 -10.30 30.05
C ALA A 339 -4.83 -9.54 29.96
N GLY A 340 -3.75 -10.15 30.44
CA GLY A 340 -2.40 -9.59 30.34
C GLY A 340 -1.41 -10.15 31.36
N HIS A 341 -0.13 -9.83 31.15
CA HIS A 341 0.98 -10.25 32.04
C HIS A 341 1.50 -9.13 32.94
N ASN A 342 1.01 -7.89 32.83
CA ASN A 342 1.44 -6.82 33.71
C ASN A 342 0.91 -7.09 35.13
N LEU A 343 1.83 -7.48 36.03
CA LEU A 343 1.51 -7.88 37.39
C LEU A 343 0.84 -6.76 38.19
N PHE A 344 1.21 -5.50 37.95
CA PHE A 344 0.57 -4.38 38.64
C PHE A 344 -0.88 -4.19 38.24
N ASP A 345 -1.21 -4.39 36.96
CA ASP A 345 -2.60 -4.32 36.47
C ASP A 345 -3.44 -5.49 37.02
N VAL A 346 -2.86 -6.69 37.10
CA VAL A 346 -3.49 -7.89 37.67
C VAL A 346 -3.74 -7.70 39.18
N ALA A 347 -2.74 -7.24 39.93
CA ALA A 347 -2.86 -6.95 41.36
C ALA A 347 -3.90 -5.86 41.63
N TYR A 348 -3.86 -4.78 40.86
CA TYR A 348 -4.82 -3.69 40.96
C TYR A 348 -6.26 -4.16 40.71
N ALA A 349 -6.49 -4.96 39.66
CA ALA A 349 -7.81 -5.51 39.36
C ALA A 349 -8.31 -6.48 40.44
N TYR A 350 -7.44 -7.35 40.98
CA TYR A 350 -7.80 -8.25 42.07
C TYR A 350 -8.21 -7.50 43.34
N LEU A 351 -7.42 -6.52 43.77
CA LEU A 351 -7.70 -5.74 44.96
C LEU A 351 -8.95 -4.87 44.80
N LEU A 352 -9.13 -4.27 43.62
CA LEU A 352 -10.33 -3.50 43.30
C LEU A 352 -11.59 -4.38 43.31
N ALA A 353 -11.53 -5.58 42.71
CA ALA A 353 -12.63 -6.54 42.73
C ALA A 353 -12.94 -7.01 44.15
N LYS A 354 -11.91 -7.25 44.98
CA LYS A 354 -12.06 -7.60 46.40
C LYS A 354 -12.73 -6.49 47.19
N GLN A 355 -12.27 -5.24 47.03
CA GLN A 355 -12.84 -4.07 47.69
C GLN A 355 -14.31 -3.86 47.31
N ASN A 356 -14.65 -4.10 46.04
CA ASN A 356 -16.01 -3.93 45.53
C ASN A 356 -16.91 -5.16 45.76
N GLY A 357 -16.39 -6.26 46.32
CA GLY A 357 -17.16 -7.49 46.57
C GLY A 357 -17.62 -8.22 45.30
N VAL A 358 -16.81 -8.17 44.23
CA VAL A 358 -17.14 -8.73 42.90
C VAL A 358 -16.10 -9.75 42.40
N LEU A 359 -15.38 -10.42 43.31
CA LEU A 359 -14.38 -11.44 42.97
C LEU A 359 -14.97 -12.65 42.21
N ASP A 360 -16.27 -12.94 42.38
CA ASP A 360 -16.98 -13.98 41.62
C ASP A 360 -17.27 -13.58 40.17
N ARG A 361 -17.05 -12.30 39.80
CA ARG A 361 -17.35 -11.70 38.48
C ARG A 361 -16.12 -11.36 37.66
N ILE A 362 -14.93 -11.79 38.08
CA ILE A 362 -13.67 -11.56 37.38
C ILE A 362 -13.01 -12.88 36.98
N ASP A 363 -12.41 -12.92 35.79
CA ASP A 363 -11.49 -13.96 35.33
C ASP A 363 -10.12 -13.33 35.06
N PHE A 364 -9.05 -14.01 35.46
CA PHE A 364 -7.69 -13.59 35.11
C PHE A 364 -7.16 -14.44 33.96
N GLU A 365 -6.75 -13.77 32.88
CA GLU A 365 -6.37 -14.42 31.63
C GLU A 365 -4.92 -14.12 31.26
N MET A 366 -4.13 -15.16 31.02
CA MET A 366 -2.71 -15.04 30.70
C MET A 366 -2.35 -15.91 29.49
N LEU A 367 -1.23 -15.62 28.83
CA LEU A 367 -0.74 -16.46 27.73
C LEU A 367 -0.13 -17.74 28.29
N LYS A 368 -0.43 -18.85 27.62
CA LYS A 368 0.23 -20.12 27.90
C LYS A 368 1.74 -20.02 27.63
N GLY A 369 2.53 -20.58 28.54
CA GLY A 369 3.97 -20.80 28.34
C GLY A 369 4.86 -19.59 28.61
N MET A 370 4.28 -18.43 28.96
CA MET A 370 5.04 -17.22 29.25
C MET A 370 5.03 -16.93 30.75
N ALA A 371 6.22 -16.78 31.35
CA ALA A 371 6.38 -16.43 32.76
C ALA A 371 5.64 -17.41 33.68
N VAL A 372 5.89 -18.71 33.51
CA VAL A 372 5.15 -19.80 34.17
C VAL A 372 5.20 -19.69 35.69
N ALA A 373 6.39 -19.44 36.26
CA ALA A 373 6.57 -19.28 37.70
C ALA A 373 5.76 -18.10 38.26
N LEU A 374 5.72 -16.96 37.56
CA LEU A 374 4.93 -15.80 37.96
C LEU A 374 3.43 -16.06 37.85
N SER A 375 3.00 -16.73 36.77
CA SER A 375 1.61 -17.13 36.59
C SER A 375 1.14 -18.06 37.72
N ALA A 376 2.00 -18.99 38.17
CA ALA A 376 1.71 -19.85 39.30
C ALA A 376 1.55 -19.08 40.63
N SER A 377 2.40 -18.08 40.90
CA SER A 377 2.26 -17.21 42.09
C SER A 377 0.97 -16.38 42.05
N VAL A 378 0.65 -15.79 40.89
CA VAL A 378 -0.61 -15.05 40.69
C VAL A 378 -1.81 -15.96 40.96
N LYS A 379 -1.81 -17.17 40.39
CA LYS A 379 -2.88 -18.16 40.56
C LYS A 379 -3.16 -18.51 42.02
N LYS A 380 -2.12 -18.67 42.86
CA LYS A 380 -2.30 -18.91 44.31
C LYS A 380 -3.12 -17.82 44.99
N THR A 381 -3.04 -16.59 44.49
CA THR A 381 -3.79 -15.45 45.03
C THR A 381 -5.17 -15.30 44.41
N VAL A 382 -5.27 -15.40 43.08
CA VAL A 382 -6.53 -15.15 42.35
C VAL A 382 -7.44 -16.38 42.23
N GLY A 383 -6.95 -17.56 42.64
CA GLY A 383 -7.65 -18.84 42.58
C GLY A 383 -7.55 -19.49 41.19
N ASN A 384 -8.26 -18.93 40.22
CA ASN A 384 -8.37 -19.51 38.88
C ASN A 384 -7.68 -18.66 37.81
N LEU A 385 -6.99 -19.32 36.89
CA LEU A 385 -6.47 -18.71 35.67
C LEU A 385 -7.13 -19.33 34.45
N LEU A 386 -7.30 -18.51 33.42
CA LEU A 386 -7.68 -18.94 32.08
C LEU A 386 -6.50 -18.68 31.13
N LEU A 387 -5.92 -19.74 30.57
CA LEU A 387 -4.77 -19.60 29.67
C LEU A 387 -5.21 -19.53 28.22
N TYR A 388 -4.86 -18.44 27.56
CA TYR A 388 -4.95 -18.32 26.11
C TYR A 388 -3.95 -19.27 25.47
N THR A 389 -4.46 -20.23 24.70
CA THR A 389 -3.70 -21.34 24.13
C THR A 389 -3.90 -21.35 22.62
N PRO A 390 -2.92 -20.86 21.85
CA PRO A 390 -2.96 -20.99 20.40
C PRO A 390 -2.77 -22.46 20.03
N VAL A 391 -3.60 -22.94 19.11
CA VAL A 391 -3.62 -24.31 18.61
C VAL A 391 -3.28 -24.27 17.13
N VAL A 392 -2.36 -25.12 16.67
CA VAL A 392 -2.01 -25.22 15.24
C VAL A 392 -1.85 -26.68 14.82
N SER A 393 -2.24 -26.98 13.58
CA SER A 393 -1.87 -28.26 12.97
C SER A 393 -0.36 -28.33 12.76
N PRO A 394 0.31 -29.47 13.03
CA PRO A 394 1.73 -29.65 12.71
C PRO A 394 2.08 -29.46 11.23
N THR A 395 1.11 -29.68 10.33
CA THR A 395 1.26 -29.51 8.88
C THR A 395 1.15 -28.05 8.45
N GLU A 396 0.64 -27.17 9.30
CA GLU A 396 0.42 -25.72 9.05
C GLU A 396 1.25 -24.88 10.05
N PHE A 397 2.33 -25.45 10.59
CA PHE A 397 3.12 -24.81 11.65
C PHE A 397 3.73 -23.49 11.19
N GLU A 398 4.07 -23.38 9.90
CA GLU A 398 4.52 -22.14 9.27
C GLU A 398 3.51 -21.00 9.39
N VAL A 399 2.23 -21.27 9.63
CA VAL A 399 1.25 -20.21 9.85
C VAL A 399 1.35 -19.60 11.25
N ALA A 400 1.87 -20.36 12.22
CA ALA A 400 2.12 -19.80 13.54
C ALA A 400 3.25 -18.75 13.53
N ILE A 401 3.98 -18.59 12.42
CA ILE A 401 5.08 -17.64 12.28
C ILE A 401 4.63 -16.20 12.55
N ALA A 402 3.56 -15.70 11.92
CA ALA A 402 3.11 -14.33 12.14
C ALA A 402 2.66 -14.09 13.59
N TYR A 403 2.14 -15.13 14.25
CA TYR A 403 1.87 -15.10 15.68
C TYR A 403 3.18 -15.05 16.50
N LEU A 404 4.14 -15.92 16.18
CA LEU A 404 5.44 -16.00 16.84
C LEU A 404 6.23 -14.70 16.68
N THR A 405 6.38 -14.16 15.47
CA THR A 405 7.04 -12.87 15.19
C THR A 405 6.48 -11.76 16.08
N ARG A 406 5.15 -11.60 16.13
CA ARG A 406 4.50 -10.63 17.03
C ARG A 406 4.84 -10.89 18.50
N ARG A 407 4.82 -12.16 18.95
CA ARG A 407 5.19 -12.51 20.34
C ARG A 407 6.66 -12.21 20.64
N LEU A 408 7.57 -12.48 19.69
CA LEU A 408 9.00 -12.23 19.83
C LEU A 408 9.29 -10.72 19.90
N GLU A 409 8.63 -9.93 19.06
CA GLU A 409 8.72 -8.46 19.09
C GLU A 409 8.15 -7.87 20.38
N GLU A 410 6.99 -8.36 20.83
CA GLU A 410 6.42 -7.97 22.12
C GLU A 410 7.42 -8.21 23.26
N ASN A 411 8.20 -9.30 23.21
CA ASN A 411 9.23 -9.59 24.20
C ASN A 411 10.52 -8.78 24.00
N ALA A 412 10.80 -8.29 22.80
CA ALA A 412 12.02 -7.53 22.50
C ALA A 412 11.87 -6.01 22.68
N SER A 413 10.65 -5.48 22.61
CA SER A 413 10.40 -4.03 22.77
C SER A 413 10.69 -3.56 24.21
N PRO A 414 11.61 -2.59 24.42
CA PRO A 414 11.93 -2.05 25.76
C PRO A 414 10.72 -1.42 26.47
N ASP A 415 9.76 -0.93 25.68
CA ASP A 415 8.53 -0.36 26.19
C ASP A 415 7.51 -1.41 26.58
N ASN A 416 7.60 -2.66 26.13
CA ASN A 416 6.70 -3.72 26.58
C ASN A 416 7.05 -4.19 28.00
N PHE A 417 6.04 -4.56 28.79
CA PHE A 417 6.25 -5.15 30.12
C PHE A 417 6.97 -6.51 30.01
N MET A 418 6.71 -7.24 28.91
CA MET A 418 7.26 -8.57 28.68
C MET A 418 8.79 -8.60 28.51
N SER A 419 9.40 -7.52 28.01
CA SER A 419 10.86 -7.47 27.85
C SER A 419 11.62 -7.47 29.18
N GLY A 420 11.00 -6.94 30.24
CA GLY A 420 11.56 -6.91 31.59
C GLY A 420 11.07 -8.03 32.50
N VAL A 421 10.06 -8.81 32.11
CA VAL A 421 9.30 -9.67 33.05
C VAL A 421 10.18 -10.73 33.72
N PHE A 422 11.13 -11.30 32.98
CA PHE A 422 12.04 -12.33 33.47
C PHE A 422 13.11 -11.78 34.42
N GLU A 423 13.32 -10.46 34.41
CA GLU A 423 14.29 -9.79 35.26
C GLU A 423 13.64 -9.07 36.45
N LEU A 424 12.30 -9.02 36.53
CA LEU A 424 11.62 -8.38 37.67
C LEU A 424 11.99 -9.02 39.01
N THR A 425 12.30 -10.32 39.00
CA THR A 425 12.76 -11.03 40.19
C THR A 425 14.21 -10.66 40.52
N THR A 426 15.10 -10.58 39.54
CA THR A 426 16.55 -10.45 39.76
C THR A 426 17.09 -9.01 39.68
N ASN A 427 16.35 -8.07 39.09
CA ASN A 427 16.79 -6.71 38.79
C ASN A 427 15.85 -5.64 39.37
N ARG A 428 16.26 -5.03 40.49
CA ARG A 428 15.47 -3.99 41.19
C ARG A 428 15.21 -2.75 40.34
N LYS A 429 16.08 -2.39 39.39
CA LYS A 429 15.88 -1.22 38.51
C LYS A 429 14.67 -1.41 37.60
N ILE A 430 14.48 -2.61 37.04
CA ILE A 430 13.34 -2.92 36.18
C ILE A 430 12.04 -2.92 37.00
N PHE A 431 12.06 -3.46 38.22
CA PHE A 431 10.92 -3.37 39.12
C PHE A 431 10.52 -1.91 39.40
N ILE A 432 11.47 -1.05 39.76
CA ILE A 432 11.23 0.38 40.02
C ILE A 432 10.65 1.06 38.78
N ARG A 433 11.20 0.79 37.59
CA ARG A 433 10.69 1.33 36.32
C ARG A 433 9.22 0.96 36.09
N GLU A 434 8.85 -0.31 36.22
CA GLU A 434 7.48 -0.77 36.00
C GLU A 434 6.52 -0.30 37.10
N ARG A 435 6.98 -0.24 38.35
CA ARG A 435 6.24 0.39 39.46
C ARG A 435 5.93 1.84 39.14
N ASP A 436 6.92 2.63 38.74
CA ASP A 436 6.74 4.06 38.50
C ASP A 436 5.85 4.32 37.27
N ARG A 437 5.94 3.49 36.23
CA ARG A 437 5.00 3.47 35.09
C ARG A 437 3.56 3.18 35.57
N PHE A 438 3.38 2.20 36.45
CA PHE A 438 2.08 1.91 37.06
C PHE A 438 1.54 3.12 37.85
N LEU A 439 2.34 3.70 38.75
CA LEU A 439 1.96 4.88 39.52
C LEU A 439 1.59 6.07 38.63
N ALA A 440 2.37 6.32 37.57
CA ALA A 440 2.10 7.38 36.60
C ALA A 440 0.77 7.14 35.88
N SER A 441 0.50 5.90 35.45
CA SER A 441 -0.77 5.56 34.78
C SER A 441 -1.98 5.76 35.69
N VAL A 442 -1.90 5.45 36.98
CA VAL A 442 -3.01 5.70 37.95
C VAL A 442 -3.31 7.19 38.08
N LYS A 443 -2.27 8.05 38.10
CA LYS A 443 -2.44 9.52 38.16
C LYS A 443 -3.08 10.13 36.91
N LEU A 444 -3.01 9.42 35.78
CA LEU A 444 -3.51 9.90 34.49
C LEU A 444 -4.96 9.48 34.19
N ILE A 445 -5.54 8.53 34.93
CA ILE A 445 -6.88 7.96 34.67
C ILE A 445 -7.95 9.03 34.37
N ASP A 446 -8.03 10.07 35.20
CA ASP A 446 -9.05 11.12 35.08
C ASP A 446 -8.72 12.21 34.05
N LYS A 447 -7.50 12.20 33.50
CA LYS A 447 -7.00 13.21 32.55
C LYS A 447 -7.06 12.75 31.09
N LEU A 448 -7.44 11.50 30.85
CA LEU A 448 -7.45 10.91 29.51
C LEU A 448 -8.60 11.42 28.65
N GLY A 449 -8.28 11.78 27.40
CA GLY A 449 -9.27 11.95 26.34
C GLY A 449 -10.08 10.66 26.12
N THR A 450 -11.33 10.83 25.70
CA THR A 450 -12.27 9.73 25.35
C THR A 450 -12.77 9.81 23.92
N ALA A 451 -12.49 10.92 23.23
CA ALA A 451 -12.80 11.06 21.81
C ALA A 451 -11.88 10.15 20.98
N PRO A 452 -12.40 9.56 19.90
CA PRO A 452 -11.58 8.89 18.90
C PRO A 452 -10.49 9.82 18.35
N ASN A 453 -9.31 9.26 18.10
CA ASN A 453 -8.26 9.98 17.37
C ASN A 453 -8.60 10.04 15.88
N ARG A 454 -9.07 8.93 15.29
CA ARG A 454 -9.51 8.91 13.89
C ARG A 454 -10.75 9.82 13.70
N ARG A 455 -10.62 10.81 12.82
CA ARG A 455 -11.66 11.80 12.51
C ARG A 455 -11.92 11.88 11.02
N ALA A 456 -13.14 12.28 10.67
CA ALA A 456 -13.61 12.32 9.28
C ALA A 456 -12.93 13.42 8.44
N ASN A 457 -12.42 14.49 9.04
CA ASN A 457 -11.77 15.59 8.33
C ASN A 457 -10.30 15.70 8.72
N ASN A 458 -9.42 15.06 7.95
CA ASN A 458 -7.96 15.14 8.11
C ASN A 458 -7.31 16.10 7.09
N SER A 459 -8.13 16.78 6.27
CA SER A 459 -7.67 17.66 5.19
C SER A 459 -7.11 19.00 5.69
N GLU A 460 -7.46 19.41 6.92
CA GLU A 460 -7.01 20.67 7.52
C GLU A 460 -5.50 20.72 7.74
N ALA A 461 -4.89 19.61 8.15
CA ALA A 461 -3.45 19.55 8.39
C ALA A 461 -2.66 19.73 7.08
N ALA A 462 -3.07 19.04 6.01
CA ALA A 462 -2.47 19.18 4.68
C ALA A 462 -2.68 20.59 4.11
N ALA A 463 -3.87 21.17 4.26
CA ALA A 463 -4.16 22.53 3.85
C ALA A 463 -3.32 23.57 4.62
N LYS A 464 -3.14 23.39 5.93
CA LYS A 464 -2.32 24.25 6.79
C LYS A 464 -0.82 24.10 6.52
N ALA A 465 -0.34 22.92 6.13
CA ALA A 465 1.04 22.73 5.69
C ALA A 465 1.30 23.45 4.37
N ALA A 466 0.35 23.42 3.44
CA ALA A 466 0.46 24.07 2.14
C ALA A 466 0.63 25.60 2.27
N THR A 467 -0.01 26.27 3.24
CA THR A 467 0.19 27.72 3.47
C THR A 467 1.60 28.07 3.94
N LYS A 468 2.35 27.09 4.47
CA LYS A 468 3.76 27.22 4.84
C LYS A 468 4.72 26.76 3.73
N GLY A 469 4.21 26.46 2.54
CA GLY A 469 5.00 25.96 1.42
C GLY A 469 5.44 24.50 1.57
N ILE A 470 4.86 23.74 2.50
CA ILE A 470 5.17 22.32 2.71
C ILE A 470 4.10 21.48 2.03
N PHE A 471 4.51 20.65 1.05
CA PHE A 471 3.61 19.69 0.43
C PHE A 471 3.42 18.45 1.32
N VAL A 472 2.17 18.16 1.65
CA VAL A 472 1.71 16.96 2.35
C VAL A 472 0.59 16.34 1.51
N ASN A 473 0.65 15.02 1.30
CA ASN A 473 -0.38 14.30 0.57
C ASN A 473 -1.73 14.42 1.28
N GLN A 474 -2.80 14.50 0.50
CA GLN A 474 -4.18 14.50 0.95
C GLN A 474 -4.53 13.12 1.51
N PRO A 475 -4.97 13.01 2.78
CA PRO A 475 -5.46 11.75 3.32
C PRO A 475 -6.76 11.31 2.61
N ASP A 476 -6.89 10.00 2.43
CA ASP A 476 -8.12 9.36 1.95
C ASP A 476 -9.21 9.35 3.02
N SER A 477 -10.45 9.06 2.61
CA SER A 477 -11.57 8.89 3.54
C SER A 477 -11.39 7.60 4.36
N ASP A 478 -11.55 7.68 5.70
CA ASP A 478 -11.46 6.51 6.58
C ASP A 478 -12.85 5.86 6.79
N PRO A 479 -13.17 4.72 6.15
CA PRO A 479 -14.48 4.07 6.29
C PRO A 479 -14.69 3.39 7.65
N ALA A 480 -13.67 3.32 8.53
CA ALA A 480 -13.86 2.88 9.92
C ALA A 480 -14.69 3.89 10.73
N ILE A 481 -14.80 5.14 10.25
CA ILE A 481 -15.55 6.22 10.90
C ILE A 481 -17.02 6.23 10.45
N ALA A 482 -17.95 6.25 11.42
CA ALA A 482 -19.38 6.17 11.15
C ALA A 482 -19.93 7.31 10.26
N SER A 483 -19.46 8.54 10.46
CA SER A 483 -19.90 9.68 9.63
C SER A 483 -19.41 9.59 8.19
N VAL A 484 -18.24 8.98 7.94
CA VAL A 484 -17.73 8.69 6.59
C VAL A 484 -18.63 7.65 5.91
N ARG A 485 -19.03 6.59 6.63
CA ARG A 485 -19.99 5.60 6.11
C ARG A 485 -21.35 6.19 5.81
N GLU A 486 -21.86 7.09 6.64
CA GLU A 486 -23.13 7.76 6.36
C GLU A 486 -23.03 8.67 5.12
N ASN A 487 -21.92 9.38 4.97
CA ASN A 487 -21.64 10.14 3.76
C ASN A 487 -21.55 9.24 2.51
N ALA A 488 -20.94 8.05 2.63
CA ALA A 488 -20.87 7.06 1.56
C ALA A 488 -22.27 6.63 1.06
N LYS A 489 -23.23 6.43 1.97
CA LYS A 489 -24.64 6.15 1.61
C LYS A 489 -25.29 7.32 0.87
N ASN A 490 -24.97 8.56 1.25
CA ASN A 490 -25.46 9.74 0.54
C ASN A 490 -24.86 9.87 -0.87
N ILE A 491 -23.57 9.56 -1.01
CA ILE A 491 -22.87 9.48 -2.30
C ILE A 491 -23.49 8.39 -3.18
N GLN A 492 -23.75 7.20 -2.64
CA GLN A 492 -24.44 6.10 -3.33
C GLN A 492 -25.80 6.55 -3.88
N LYS A 493 -26.64 7.18 -3.05
CA LYS A 493 -27.95 7.72 -3.47
C LYS A 493 -27.80 8.76 -4.58
N ARG A 494 -26.80 9.65 -4.47
CA ARG A 494 -26.50 10.66 -5.50
C ARG A 494 -26.05 10.00 -6.81
N SER A 495 -25.21 8.97 -6.74
CA SER A 495 -24.72 8.22 -7.89
C SER A 495 -25.88 7.60 -8.67
N LEU A 496 -26.85 7.00 -7.99
CA LEU A 496 -28.07 6.46 -8.62
C LEU A 496 -28.88 7.52 -9.37
N VAL A 497 -28.99 8.74 -8.80
CA VAL A 497 -29.68 9.85 -9.47
C VAL A 497 -28.91 10.29 -10.72
N ILE A 498 -27.59 10.46 -10.60
CA ILE A 498 -26.72 10.83 -11.73
C ILE A 498 -26.80 9.76 -12.83
N GLY A 499 -26.71 8.48 -12.49
CA GLY A 499 -26.80 7.39 -13.46
C GLY A 499 -28.12 7.40 -14.24
N LYS A 500 -29.25 7.66 -13.56
CA LYS A 500 -30.56 7.83 -14.22
C LYS A 500 -30.59 9.05 -15.15
N GLN A 501 -29.91 10.13 -14.79
CA GLN A 501 -29.81 11.32 -15.65
C GLN A 501 -28.97 11.03 -16.89
N ILE A 502 -27.79 10.44 -16.73
CA ILE A 502 -26.89 10.05 -17.83
C ILE A 502 -27.60 9.12 -18.82
N ALA A 503 -28.39 8.16 -18.32
CA ALA A 503 -29.17 7.27 -19.18
C ALA A 503 -30.25 7.99 -20.02
N LYS A 504 -30.75 9.15 -19.55
CA LYS A 504 -31.75 9.96 -20.26
C LYS A 504 -31.12 11.00 -21.19
N THR A 505 -30.08 11.69 -20.73
CA THR A 505 -29.41 12.77 -21.46
C THR A 505 -28.14 12.24 -22.10
N LYS A 506 -28.16 11.99 -23.41
CA LYS A 506 -26.99 11.53 -24.17
C LYS A 506 -25.80 12.52 -24.17
N ASN A 507 -26.03 13.78 -23.77
CA ASN A 507 -25.00 14.81 -23.70
C ASN A 507 -24.84 15.29 -22.25
N ALA A 508 -23.58 15.33 -21.78
CA ALA A 508 -23.17 15.78 -20.44
C ALA A 508 -23.35 17.29 -20.19
N GLY A 509 -24.29 17.96 -20.88
CA GLY A 509 -24.39 19.42 -20.93
C GLY A 509 -23.23 20.10 -21.67
N LEU A 510 -22.32 19.34 -22.28
CA LEU A 510 -21.26 19.85 -23.14
C LEU A 510 -21.79 20.08 -24.57
N PRO A 511 -21.53 21.25 -25.19
CA PRO A 511 -21.77 21.41 -26.60
C PRO A 511 -20.85 20.48 -27.40
N LEU A 512 -21.45 19.69 -28.30
CA LEU A 512 -20.70 18.92 -29.28
C LEU A 512 -20.16 19.88 -30.35
N LEU A 513 -18.84 19.92 -30.52
CA LEU A 513 -18.18 20.69 -31.56
C LEU A 513 -17.78 19.73 -32.68
N ASP A 514 -18.60 19.69 -33.73
CA ASP A 514 -18.52 18.74 -34.86
C ASP A 514 -18.15 19.42 -36.18
N THR A 515 -17.70 20.67 -36.15
CA THR A 515 -17.22 21.40 -37.33
C THR A 515 -15.87 22.06 -37.06
N LYS A 516 -15.01 22.12 -38.09
CA LYS A 516 -13.69 22.79 -38.00
C LYS A 516 -13.79 24.28 -37.62
N PRO A 517 -14.72 25.09 -38.17
CA PRO A 517 -14.89 26.49 -37.74
C PRO A 517 -15.23 26.65 -36.26
N ALA A 518 -15.97 25.71 -35.66
CA ALA A 518 -16.25 25.74 -34.22
C ALA A 518 -14.97 25.49 -33.39
N ILE A 519 -14.09 24.60 -33.85
CA ILE A 519 -12.76 24.38 -33.26
C ILE A 519 -11.88 25.62 -33.38
N ASP A 520 -11.85 26.28 -34.53
CA ASP A 520 -11.03 27.48 -34.73
C ASP A 520 -11.48 28.62 -33.79
N LYS A 521 -12.80 28.79 -33.62
CA LYS A 521 -13.38 29.75 -32.66
C LYS A 521 -13.01 29.40 -31.22
N LEU A 522 -13.03 28.12 -30.85
CA LEU A 522 -12.63 27.63 -29.54
C LEU A 522 -11.15 27.98 -29.26
N VAL A 523 -10.26 27.67 -30.20
CA VAL A 523 -8.82 27.93 -30.09
C VAL A 523 -8.55 29.43 -29.99
N LYS A 524 -9.16 30.26 -30.83
CA LYS A 524 -9.02 31.73 -30.78
C LYS A 524 -9.39 32.30 -29.41
N LYS A 525 -10.45 31.77 -28.79
CA LYS A 525 -10.87 32.20 -27.45
C LYS A 525 -9.84 31.85 -26.38
N SER A 526 -9.21 30.67 -26.42
CA SER A 526 -8.12 30.31 -25.49
C SER A 526 -6.91 31.23 -25.68
N LEU A 527 -6.49 31.46 -26.93
CA LEU A 527 -5.33 32.31 -27.23
C LEU A 527 -5.50 33.76 -26.75
N THR A 528 -6.72 34.29 -26.78
CA THR A 528 -7.00 35.65 -26.28
C THR A 528 -6.72 35.78 -24.78
N ALA A 529 -6.83 34.69 -24.01
CA ALA A 529 -6.57 34.68 -22.57
C ALA A 529 -5.12 34.33 -22.20
N SER A 530 -4.31 33.81 -23.13
CA SER A 530 -3.02 33.19 -22.81
C SER A 530 -2.00 34.17 -22.23
N SER A 531 -1.86 35.35 -22.82
CA SER A 531 -0.89 36.36 -22.36
C SER A 531 -1.21 36.86 -20.95
N ALA A 532 -2.49 37.09 -20.65
CA ALA A 532 -2.93 37.53 -19.32
C ALA A 532 -2.72 36.44 -18.26
N TRP A 533 -2.98 35.18 -18.61
CA TRP A 533 -2.78 34.04 -17.71
C TRP A 533 -1.29 33.80 -17.40
N ALA A 534 -0.42 33.87 -18.41
CA ALA A 534 1.02 33.62 -18.28
C ALA A 534 1.76 34.68 -17.43
N LYS A 535 1.22 35.91 -17.32
CA LYS A 535 1.92 37.05 -16.70
C LYS A 535 2.17 36.92 -15.20
N ASP A 536 1.19 36.47 -14.42
CA ASP A 536 1.26 36.48 -12.94
C ASP A 536 1.29 35.07 -12.36
N TYR A 537 2.50 34.54 -12.13
CA TYR A 537 2.68 33.20 -11.58
C TYR A 537 2.20 33.09 -10.12
N LYS A 538 2.22 34.18 -9.34
CA LYS A 538 1.77 34.17 -7.94
C LYS A 538 0.25 34.01 -7.88
N LYS A 539 -0.47 34.73 -8.73
CA LYS A 539 -1.92 34.56 -8.88
C LYS A 539 -2.28 33.15 -9.35
N ARG A 540 -1.54 32.59 -10.33
CA ARG A 540 -1.74 31.19 -10.76
C ARG A 540 -1.54 30.22 -9.60
N GLN A 541 -0.45 30.37 -8.84
CA GLN A 541 -0.18 29.55 -7.67
C GLN A 541 -1.31 29.59 -6.63
N GLN A 542 -1.81 30.78 -6.30
CA GLN A 542 -2.93 30.94 -5.38
C GLN A 542 -4.20 30.26 -5.90
N LEU A 543 -4.51 30.37 -7.19
CA LEU A 543 -5.67 29.72 -7.80
C LEU A 543 -5.55 28.19 -7.78
N LEU A 544 -4.37 27.62 -7.97
CA LEU A 544 -4.18 26.17 -7.88
C LEU A 544 -4.32 25.65 -6.45
N PHE A 545 -3.85 26.39 -5.43
CA PHE A 545 -4.15 26.04 -4.03
C PHE A 545 -5.65 26.14 -3.72
N LYS A 546 -6.35 27.13 -4.27
CA LYS A 546 -7.82 27.21 -4.18
C LYS A 546 -8.49 26.04 -4.90
N ALA A 547 -7.98 25.62 -6.05
CA ALA A 547 -8.47 24.46 -6.79
C ALA A 547 -8.39 23.19 -5.95
N ALA A 548 -7.29 22.96 -5.23
CA ALA A 548 -7.17 21.83 -4.30
C ALA A 548 -8.32 21.80 -3.27
N ASN A 549 -8.68 22.97 -2.72
CA ASN A 549 -9.75 23.08 -1.74
C ASN A 549 -11.14 22.86 -2.36
N GLU A 550 -11.39 23.35 -3.57
CA GLU A 550 -12.67 23.15 -4.26
C GLU A 550 -12.85 21.71 -4.76
N ILE A 551 -11.76 21.04 -5.16
CA ILE A 551 -11.78 19.60 -5.48
C ILE A 551 -12.16 18.79 -4.22
N GLU A 552 -11.53 19.07 -3.08
CA GLU A 552 -11.83 18.38 -1.82
C GLU A 552 -13.29 18.62 -1.36
N LYS A 553 -13.79 19.86 -1.46
CA LYS A 553 -15.21 20.16 -1.19
C LYS A 553 -16.16 19.39 -2.13
N ALA A 554 -15.72 19.13 -3.35
CA ALA A 554 -16.47 18.38 -4.35
C ALA A 554 -16.28 16.86 -4.25
N ARG A 555 -15.50 16.32 -3.28
CA ARG A 555 -15.17 14.88 -3.16
C ARG A 555 -16.39 13.97 -3.34
N GLY A 556 -17.47 14.21 -2.60
CA GLY A 556 -18.68 13.39 -2.71
C GLY A 556 -19.42 13.52 -4.05
N GLU A 557 -19.34 14.67 -4.73
CA GLU A 557 -19.90 14.85 -6.08
C GLU A 557 -19.05 14.11 -7.12
N LEU A 558 -17.72 14.23 -7.04
CA LEU A 558 -16.77 13.57 -7.92
C LEU A 558 -16.85 12.04 -7.79
N ILE A 559 -16.91 11.51 -6.56
CA ILE A 559 -17.09 10.07 -6.33
C ILE A 559 -18.42 9.59 -6.93
N ALA A 560 -19.52 10.32 -6.70
CA ALA A 560 -20.84 9.90 -7.19
C ALA A 560 -20.90 9.80 -8.72
N VAL A 561 -20.30 10.76 -9.45
CA VAL A 561 -20.26 10.73 -10.92
C VAL A 561 -19.33 9.63 -11.44
N MET A 562 -18.18 9.37 -10.80
CA MET A 562 -17.30 8.27 -11.16
C MET A 562 -17.95 6.89 -10.97
N MET A 563 -18.70 6.72 -9.89
CA MET A 563 -19.48 5.50 -9.65
C MET A 563 -20.56 5.30 -10.73
N ALA A 564 -21.25 6.37 -11.10
CA ALA A 564 -22.38 6.32 -12.04
C ALA A 564 -21.95 6.13 -13.49
N GLU A 565 -20.92 6.85 -13.94
CA GLU A 565 -20.50 6.92 -15.34
C GLU A 565 -19.39 5.92 -15.64
N ALA A 566 -18.33 5.90 -14.82
CA ALA A 566 -17.13 5.08 -15.05
C ALA A 566 -17.20 3.69 -14.42
N GLY A 567 -18.25 3.39 -13.63
CA GLY A 567 -18.39 2.09 -12.97
C GLY A 567 -17.33 1.82 -11.89
N LYS A 568 -16.71 2.86 -11.32
CA LYS A 568 -15.73 2.74 -10.23
C LYS A 568 -16.40 2.42 -8.91
N THR A 569 -15.82 1.54 -8.11
CA THR A 569 -16.22 1.37 -6.71
C THR A 569 -15.87 2.63 -5.91
N ILE A 570 -16.55 2.86 -4.79
CA ILE A 570 -16.25 4.01 -3.93
C ILE A 570 -14.79 4.02 -3.45
N ALA A 571 -14.21 2.84 -3.17
CA ALA A 571 -12.82 2.72 -2.73
C ALA A 571 -11.82 3.16 -3.82
N GLU A 572 -12.08 2.84 -5.10
CA GLU A 572 -11.23 3.27 -6.22
C GLU A 572 -11.45 4.74 -6.59
N ALA A 573 -12.67 5.25 -6.38
CA ALA A 573 -13.02 6.64 -6.66
C ALA A 573 -12.51 7.62 -5.59
N ASP A 574 -12.51 7.23 -4.31
CA ASP A 574 -12.06 8.09 -3.21
C ASP A 574 -10.57 8.42 -3.30
N VAL A 575 -9.72 7.40 -3.56
CA VAL A 575 -8.27 7.59 -3.72
C VAL A 575 -7.94 8.46 -4.93
N GLU A 576 -8.75 8.40 -5.99
CA GLU A 576 -8.58 9.23 -7.18
C GLU A 576 -8.85 10.71 -6.89
N VAL A 577 -9.80 11.03 -5.99
CA VAL A 577 -10.01 12.42 -5.57
C VAL A 577 -8.79 12.93 -4.80
N SER A 578 -8.21 12.12 -3.91
CA SER A 578 -7.00 12.50 -3.18
C SER A 578 -5.83 12.77 -4.12
N GLU A 579 -5.64 11.94 -5.14
CA GLU A 579 -4.64 12.15 -6.20
C GLU A 579 -4.86 13.49 -6.95
N ALA A 580 -6.12 13.83 -7.27
CA ALA A 580 -6.47 15.11 -7.91
C ALA A 580 -6.16 16.33 -7.02
N VAL A 581 -6.44 16.24 -5.71
CA VAL A 581 -6.07 17.28 -4.73
C VAL A 581 -4.56 17.43 -4.64
N ASP A 582 -3.84 16.31 -4.65
CA ASP A 582 -2.39 16.30 -4.58
C ASP A 582 -1.72 16.92 -5.80
N PHE A 583 -2.19 16.64 -7.02
CA PHE A 583 -1.70 17.31 -8.22
C PHE A 583 -1.82 18.84 -8.10
N ALA A 584 -2.96 19.33 -7.59
CA ALA A 584 -3.18 20.75 -7.40
C ALA A 584 -2.18 21.39 -6.43
N ARG A 585 -2.00 20.80 -5.25
CA ARG A 585 -1.06 21.32 -4.25
C ARG A 585 0.39 21.17 -4.69
N TYR A 586 0.74 20.02 -5.26
CA TYR A 586 2.11 19.73 -5.67
C TYR A 586 2.55 20.63 -6.82
N TYR A 587 1.76 20.74 -7.89
CA TYR A 587 2.13 21.61 -9.00
C TYR A 587 2.11 23.09 -8.61
N ALA A 588 1.18 23.53 -7.75
CA ALA A 588 1.24 24.87 -7.18
C ALA A 588 2.56 25.16 -6.45
N SER A 589 3.11 24.17 -5.73
CA SER A 589 4.38 24.30 -5.02
C SER A 589 5.60 24.43 -5.96
N LEU A 590 5.51 23.92 -7.19
CA LEU A 590 6.58 23.95 -8.18
C LEU A 590 6.62 25.23 -9.04
N ILE A 591 5.53 26.01 -9.09
CA ILE A 591 5.43 27.21 -9.93
C ILE A 591 6.57 28.23 -9.68
N PRO A 592 6.95 28.57 -8.44
CA PRO A 592 7.99 29.57 -8.21
C PRO A 592 9.35 29.15 -8.78
N GLU A 593 9.69 27.86 -8.65
CA GLU A 593 10.94 27.31 -9.20
C GLU A 593 10.96 27.39 -10.73
N LEU A 594 9.83 27.11 -11.38
CA LEU A 594 9.68 27.22 -12.82
C LEU A 594 9.77 28.67 -13.31
N ALA A 595 9.03 29.58 -12.66
CA ALA A 595 8.87 30.97 -13.11
C ALA A 595 10.07 31.87 -12.82
N SER A 596 10.86 31.55 -11.78
CA SER A 596 12.01 32.36 -11.33
C SER A 596 13.33 31.60 -11.39
N ASN A 597 13.47 30.70 -12.36
CA ASN A 597 14.71 29.99 -12.60
C ASN A 597 15.83 30.98 -13.00
N LYS A 598 16.97 30.91 -12.29
CA LYS A 598 18.10 31.84 -12.47
C LYS A 598 19.04 31.44 -13.61
N GLU A 599 19.06 30.16 -13.98
CA GLU A 599 19.98 29.61 -14.97
C GLU A 599 19.37 29.53 -16.37
N ALA A 600 18.05 29.56 -16.48
CA ALA A 600 17.34 29.53 -17.76
C ALA A 600 16.00 30.29 -17.67
N LYS A 601 15.62 30.96 -18.75
CA LYS A 601 14.33 31.64 -18.87
C LYS A 601 13.30 30.67 -19.43
N PHE A 602 12.21 30.46 -18.69
CA PHE A 602 11.06 29.68 -19.16
C PHE A 602 10.06 30.56 -19.92
N THR A 603 9.61 30.09 -21.08
CA THR A 603 8.50 30.68 -21.84
C THR A 603 7.39 29.63 -21.94
N PRO A 604 6.23 29.84 -21.29
CA PRO A 604 5.14 28.86 -21.32
C PRO A 604 4.58 28.67 -22.73
N ASP A 605 4.04 27.47 -22.97
CA ASP A 605 3.11 27.26 -24.08
C ASP A 605 1.91 28.21 -23.97
N LYS A 606 1.37 28.68 -25.09
CA LYS A 606 0.16 29.52 -25.10
C LYS A 606 -1.09 28.68 -24.91
N LEU A 607 -1.15 27.54 -25.59
CA LEU A 607 -2.29 26.62 -25.56
C LEU A 607 -1.84 25.16 -25.50
N THR A 608 -2.32 24.47 -24.47
CA THR A 608 -2.15 23.04 -24.28
C THR A 608 -3.50 22.32 -24.40
N LEU A 609 -3.53 21.26 -25.20
CA LEU A 609 -4.68 20.36 -25.31
C LEU A 609 -4.48 19.16 -24.38
N VAL A 610 -5.47 18.87 -23.52
CA VAL A 610 -5.46 17.73 -22.62
C VAL A 610 -6.48 16.70 -23.10
N VAL A 611 -5.99 15.50 -23.42
CA VAL A 611 -6.76 14.35 -23.91
C VAL A 611 -6.58 13.18 -22.91
N PRO A 612 -7.37 13.16 -21.82
CA PRO A 612 -7.29 12.15 -20.77
C PRO A 612 -8.00 10.84 -21.17
N PRO A 613 -7.81 9.74 -20.40
CA PRO A 613 -8.49 8.47 -20.61
C PRO A 613 -9.80 8.42 -19.81
N TRP A 614 -10.52 7.31 -19.93
CA TRP A 614 -11.75 7.05 -19.17
C TRP A 614 -11.52 6.36 -17.82
N ASN A 615 -10.39 5.68 -17.62
CA ASN A 615 -10.17 4.81 -16.46
C ASN A 615 -9.74 5.54 -15.19
N PHE A 616 -9.24 6.77 -15.30
CA PHE A 616 -9.07 7.72 -14.19
C PHE A 616 -9.64 9.06 -14.65
N PRO A 617 -10.98 9.19 -14.65
CA PRO A 617 -11.69 10.27 -15.32
C PRO A 617 -11.71 11.58 -14.52
N VAL A 618 -11.09 11.62 -13.34
CA VAL A 618 -10.95 12.81 -12.49
C VAL A 618 -9.47 13.15 -12.27
N ALA A 619 -8.64 12.23 -11.76
CA ALA A 619 -7.25 12.53 -11.40
C ALA A 619 -6.38 12.87 -12.61
N ILE A 620 -6.42 12.06 -13.67
CA ILE A 620 -5.60 12.28 -14.87
C ILE A 620 -6.02 13.55 -15.63
N PRO A 621 -7.32 13.82 -15.91
CA PRO A 621 -7.72 15.09 -16.51
C PRO A 621 -7.31 16.29 -15.65
N ILE A 622 -7.56 16.25 -14.34
CA ILE A 622 -7.15 17.32 -13.43
C ILE A 622 -5.63 17.49 -13.45
N GLY A 623 -4.86 16.42 -13.34
CA GLY A 623 -3.40 16.45 -13.33
C GLY A 623 -2.83 17.10 -14.59
N GLY A 624 -3.30 16.70 -15.77
CA GLY A 624 -2.90 17.31 -17.04
C GLY A 624 -3.30 18.78 -17.16
N VAL A 625 -4.55 19.12 -16.81
CA VAL A 625 -5.04 20.51 -16.81
C VAL A 625 -4.22 21.37 -15.86
N LEU A 626 -4.04 20.94 -14.61
CA LEU A 626 -3.33 21.70 -13.59
C LEU A 626 -1.84 21.83 -13.89
N ALA A 627 -1.20 20.83 -14.51
CA ALA A 627 0.18 20.95 -14.96
C ALA A 627 0.36 22.02 -16.04
N ALA A 628 -0.51 22.04 -17.06
CA ALA A 628 -0.49 23.05 -18.11
C ALA A 628 -0.81 24.46 -17.57
N LEU A 629 -1.81 24.56 -16.71
CA LEU A 629 -2.16 25.82 -16.03
C LEU A 629 -1.01 26.33 -15.14
N ALA A 630 -0.35 25.44 -14.39
CA ALA A 630 0.80 25.78 -13.55
C ALA A 630 1.96 26.34 -14.40
N ALA A 631 2.27 25.68 -15.52
CA ALA A 631 3.29 26.14 -16.47
C ALA A 631 2.95 27.54 -17.05
N GLY A 632 1.67 27.85 -17.19
CA GLY A 632 1.20 29.17 -17.66
C GLY A 632 0.46 29.13 -18.99
N SER A 633 0.07 27.94 -19.44
CA SER A 633 -0.71 27.73 -20.66
C SER A 633 -2.21 27.85 -20.41
N THR A 634 -2.96 28.27 -21.42
CA THR A 634 -4.42 28.06 -21.45
C THR A 634 -4.72 26.64 -21.89
N VAL A 635 -5.87 26.11 -21.48
CA VAL A 635 -6.16 24.68 -21.61
C VAL A 635 -7.48 24.44 -22.31
N ILE A 636 -7.45 23.53 -23.29
CA ILE A 636 -8.65 22.84 -23.79
C ILE A 636 -8.60 21.42 -23.24
N LEU A 637 -9.64 21.03 -22.52
CA LEU A 637 -9.86 19.66 -22.06
C LEU A 637 -10.86 18.98 -23.00
N LYS A 638 -10.46 17.86 -23.62
CA LYS A 638 -11.32 16.98 -24.41
C LYS A 638 -11.44 15.63 -23.67
N PRO A 639 -12.39 15.45 -22.74
CA PRO A 639 -12.56 14.20 -22.01
C PRO A 639 -12.84 13.02 -22.94
N ALA A 640 -12.48 11.80 -22.50
CA ALA A 640 -12.88 10.58 -23.20
C ALA A 640 -14.42 10.49 -23.30
N PRO A 641 -14.96 9.98 -24.43
CA PRO A 641 -16.39 10.00 -24.70
C PRO A 641 -17.22 9.23 -23.67
N GLU A 642 -16.62 8.22 -23.03
CA GLU A 642 -17.25 7.39 -21.99
C GLU A 642 -17.49 8.14 -20.67
N VAL A 643 -16.74 9.21 -20.39
CA VAL A 643 -16.67 9.86 -19.06
C VAL A 643 -16.80 11.39 -19.12
N ARG A 644 -17.66 11.88 -20.02
CA ARG A 644 -17.82 13.31 -20.24
C ARG A 644 -18.39 14.04 -19.02
N ASN A 645 -19.25 13.40 -18.24
CA ASN A 645 -19.82 14.02 -17.04
C ASN A 645 -18.76 14.18 -15.94
N CYS A 646 -17.84 13.23 -15.78
CA CYS A 646 -16.65 13.41 -14.95
C CYS A 646 -15.82 14.62 -15.39
N GLY A 647 -15.56 14.76 -16.69
CA GLY A 647 -14.83 15.92 -17.25
C GLY A 647 -15.50 17.28 -16.97
N VAL A 648 -16.84 17.32 -16.97
CA VAL A 648 -17.61 18.51 -16.58
C VAL A 648 -17.50 18.79 -15.08
N ALA A 649 -17.59 17.76 -14.24
CA ALA A 649 -17.46 17.90 -12.80
C ALA A 649 -16.07 18.44 -12.41
N VAL A 650 -15.02 17.94 -13.08
CA VAL A 650 -13.65 18.47 -13.00
C VAL A 650 -13.61 19.97 -13.33
N ALA A 651 -14.18 20.36 -14.47
CA ALA A 651 -14.22 21.76 -14.89
C ALA A 651 -14.90 22.66 -13.86
N ASN A 652 -16.04 22.20 -13.34
CA ASN A 652 -16.84 22.96 -12.38
C ASN A 652 -16.08 23.19 -11.07
N ALA A 653 -15.33 22.20 -10.57
CA ALA A 653 -14.47 22.39 -9.39
C ALA A 653 -13.40 23.47 -9.63
N LEU A 654 -12.77 23.46 -10.81
CA LEU A 654 -11.76 24.45 -11.20
C LEU A 654 -12.36 25.85 -11.43
N TYR A 655 -13.57 25.95 -11.97
CA TYR A 655 -14.29 27.20 -12.13
C TYR A 655 -14.68 27.82 -10.78
N LYS A 656 -15.14 27.01 -9.82
CA LYS A 656 -15.41 27.46 -8.43
C LYS A 656 -14.16 28.02 -7.76
N ALA A 657 -12.97 27.53 -8.12
CA ALA A 657 -11.70 28.04 -7.61
C ALA A 657 -11.29 29.41 -8.18
N GLY A 658 -12.00 29.90 -9.21
CA GLY A 658 -11.75 31.17 -9.87
C GLY A 658 -10.97 31.06 -11.19
N ILE A 659 -10.78 29.85 -11.73
CA ILE A 659 -10.22 29.68 -13.09
C ILE A 659 -11.29 30.10 -14.11
N SER A 660 -10.95 31.04 -15.00
CA SER A 660 -11.90 31.54 -16.00
C SER A 660 -12.23 30.49 -17.07
N LYS A 661 -13.46 30.51 -17.58
CA LYS A 661 -13.90 29.73 -18.76
C LYS A 661 -13.20 30.13 -20.07
N SER A 662 -12.42 31.22 -20.09
CA SER A 662 -11.53 31.56 -21.21
C SER A 662 -10.13 30.96 -21.06
N VAL A 663 -9.75 30.58 -19.83
CA VAL A 663 -8.45 29.96 -19.51
C VAL A 663 -8.55 28.44 -19.57
N LEU A 664 -9.65 27.86 -19.07
CA LEU A 664 -9.96 26.44 -19.17
C LEU A 664 -11.30 26.27 -19.92
N GLN A 665 -11.23 25.63 -21.08
CA GLN A 665 -12.40 25.25 -21.87
C GLN A 665 -12.54 23.73 -21.88
N VAL A 666 -13.75 23.22 -21.68
CA VAL A 666 -14.06 21.79 -21.73
C VAL A 666 -15.04 21.54 -22.85
N VAL A 667 -14.73 20.58 -23.72
CA VAL A 667 -15.45 20.37 -24.99
C VAL A 667 -15.69 18.90 -25.27
N ALA A 668 -16.82 18.60 -25.89
CA ALA A 668 -17.05 17.32 -26.54
C ALA A 668 -16.73 17.48 -28.03
N VAL A 669 -15.79 16.68 -28.52
CA VAL A 669 -15.39 16.67 -29.94
C VAL A 669 -15.39 15.22 -30.41
N PRO A 670 -15.98 14.90 -31.57
CA PRO A 670 -15.97 13.54 -32.11
C PRO A 670 -14.55 13.06 -32.44
N ASP A 671 -14.34 11.75 -32.40
CA ASP A 671 -13.06 11.11 -32.74
C ASP A 671 -13.00 10.82 -34.26
N ASN A 672 -13.01 11.90 -35.03
CA ASN A 672 -12.95 11.90 -36.49
C ASN A 672 -12.03 13.03 -37.00
N GLU A 673 -12.14 13.40 -38.27
CA GLU A 673 -11.38 14.50 -38.89
C GLU A 673 -11.50 15.85 -38.16
N VAL A 674 -12.59 16.11 -37.43
CA VAL A 674 -12.75 17.34 -36.63
C VAL A 674 -11.94 17.27 -35.34
N GLY A 675 -11.91 16.10 -34.70
CA GLY A 675 -11.04 15.83 -33.56
C GLY A 675 -9.56 15.92 -33.94
N LEU A 676 -9.20 15.36 -35.10
CA LEU A 676 -7.84 15.48 -35.65
C LEU A 676 -7.49 16.91 -36.00
N HIS A 677 -8.44 17.70 -36.54
CA HIS A 677 -8.24 19.14 -36.77
C HIS A 677 -7.89 19.89 -35.48
N LEU A 678 -8.55 19.60 -34.35
CA LEU A 678 -8.21 20.20 -33.05
C LEU A 678 -6.78 19.83 -32.61
N VAL A 679 -6.37 18.57 -32.73
CA VAL A 679 -5.02 18.12 -32.38
C VAL A 679 -3.97 18.72 -33.33
N GLY A 680 -4.31 18.79 -34.62
CA GLY A 680 -3.47 19.30 -35.70
C GLY A 680 -3.39 20.81 -35.79
N HIS A 681 -4.28 21.54 -35.11
CA HIS A 681 -4.38 22.99 -35.20
C HIS A 681 -3.03 23.66 -34.88
N GLU A 682 -2.57 24.60 -35.72
CA GLU A 682 -1.23 25.16 -35.64
C GLU A 682 -0.93 25.79 -34.28
N SER A 683 -1.90 26.53 -33.74
CA SER A 683 -1.80 27.19 -32.43
C SER A 683 -1.87 26.29 -31.20
N VAL A 684 -2.07 24.97 -31.35
CA VAL A 684 -1.90 24.03 -30.23
C VAL A 684 -0.41 23.70 -30.09
N ASP A 685 0.21 24.23 -29.05
CA ASP A 685 1.64 24.12 -28.79
C ASP A 685 2.03 22.71 -28.34
N SER A 686 1.26 22.17 -27.39
CA SER A 686 1.50 20.88 -26.76
C SER A 686 0.21 20.08 -26.54
N VAL A 687 0.34 18.76 -26.55
CA VAL A 687 -0.72 17.82 -26.18
C VAL A 687 -0.26 16.98 -25.00
N ILE A 688 -1.08 16.93 -23.95
CA ILE A 688 -0.98 15.95 -22.88
C ILE A 688 -1.98 14.85 -23.19
N LEU A 689 -1.48 13.68 -23.55
CA LEU A 689 -2.30 12.50 -23.86
C LEU A 689 -2.13 11.47 -22.74
N THR A 690 -3.22 10.82 -22.37
CA THR A 690 -3.12 9.52 -21.69
C THR A 690 -4.08 8.55 -22.35
N GLY A 691 -3.55 7.43 -22.86
CA GLY A 691 -4.33 6.48 -23.66
C GLY A 691 -3.47 5.45 -24.39
N GLY A 692 -3.96 4.97 -25.54
CA GLY A 692 -3.24 3.99 -26.36
C GLY A 692 -2.00 4.58 -27.05
N PHE A 693 -1.00 3.73 -27.28
CA PHE A 693 0.19 4.10 -28.05
C PHE A 693 -0.16 4.41 -29.51
N GLU A 694 -1.16 3.72 -30.04
CA GLU A 694 -1.71 3.89 -31.38
C GLU A 694 -2.30 5.29 -31.57
N THR A 695 -2.94 5.85 -30.53
CA THR A 695 -3.44 7.24 -30.54
C THR A 695 -2.29 8.24 -30.59
N ALA A 696 -1.21 7.99 -29.84
CA ALA A 696 -0.01 8.83 -29.90
C ALA A 696 0.62 8.79 -31.31
N GLN A 697 0.68 7.61 -31.94
CA GLN A 697 1.13 7.45 -33.34
C GLN A 697 0.25 8.22 -34.32
N LEU A 698 -1.07 8.14 -34.17
CA LEU A 698 -2.00 8.89 -35.00
C LEU A 698 -1.75 10.41 -34.90
N PHE A 699 -1.58 10.93 -33.69
CA PHE A 699 -1.32 12.36 -33.47
C PHE A 699 0.02 12.80 -34.08
N LYS A 700 1.09 12.02 -33.91
CA LYS A 700 2.41 12.32 -34.48
C LYS A 700 2.43 12.21 -36.00
N LYS A 701 1.66 11.29 -36.58
CA LYS A 701 1.49 11.21 -38.04
C LYS A 701 0.76 12.44 -38.60
N HIS A 702 -0.27 12.91 -37.90
CA HIS A 702 -1.07 14.06 -38.32
C HIS A 702 -0.34 15.40 -38.14
N LYS A 703 0.30 15.64 -36.99
CA LYS A 703 1.13 16.83 -36.71
C LYS A 703 2.51 16.43 -36.18
N PRO A 704 3.49 16.14 -37.06
CA PRO A 704 4.82 15.67 -36.65
C PRO A 704 5.55 16.62 -35.70
N THR A 705 5.32 17.93 -35.86
CA THR A 705 5.94 19.00 -35.06
C THR A 705 5.34 19.16 -33.66
N ILE A 706 4.25 18.48 -33.33
CA ILE A 706 3.58 18.64 -32.03
C ILE A 706 4.48 18.19 -30.88
N ARG A 707 4.51 18.98 -29.80
CA ARG A 707 5.07 18.54 -28.52
C ARG A 707 4.04 17.64 -27.84
N LEU A 708 4.28 16.33 -27.90
CA LEU A 708 3.42 15.34 -27.29
C LEU A 708 4.08 14.82 -26.01
N ALA A 709 3.38 14.97 -24.89
CA ALA A 709 3.65 14.24 -23.66
C ALA A 709 2.55 13.20 -23.51
N ALA A 710 2.83 11.94 -23.88
CA ALA A 710 1.86 10.86 -23.76
C ALA A 710 2.29 9.82 -22.74
N GLU A 711 1.48 9.66 -21.70
CA GLU A 711 1.53 8.47 -20.86
C GLU A 711 0.67 7.39 -21.52
N THR A 712 1.27 6.26 -21.81
CA THR A 712 0.61 5.17 -22.55
C THR A 712 0.65 3.90 -21.71
N SER A 713 -0.12 2.89 -22.10
CA SER A 713 -0.38 1.75 -21.21
C SER A 713 0.87 0.92 -20.86
N GLY A 714 0.67 -0.14 -20.07
CA GLY A 714 1.72 -1.02 -19.59
C GLY A 714 1.35 -2.50 -19.70
N LYS A 715 2.33 -3.35 -19.96
CA LYS A 715 2.22 -4.81 -19.78
C LYS A 715 2.98 -5.24 -18.54
N ASN A 716 2.40 -4.96 -17.38
CA ASN A 716 3.11 -5.02 -16.11
C ASN A 716 3.10 -6.42 -15.51
N ALA A 717 4.17 -6.75 -14.80
CA ALA A 717 4.32 -8.03 -14.13
C ALA A 717 4.74 -7.88 -12.66
N LEU A 718 4.34 -8.85 -11.84
CA LEU A 718 4.81 -9.03 -10.47
C LEU A 718 5.58 -10.36 -10.39
N VAL A 719 6.87 -10.28 -10.07
CA VAL A 719 7.77 -11.43 -9.90
C VAL A 719 7.63 -11.96 -8.48
N ILE A 720 7.42 -13.27 -8.31
CA ILE A 720 7.29 -13.90 -6.99
C ILE A 720 8.36 -14.98 -6.86
N THR A 721 9.27 -14.77 -5.93
CA THR A 721 10.40 -15.68 -5.70
C THR A 721 10.13 -16.64 -4.55
N PRO A 722 10.91 -17.73 -4.41
CA PRO A 722 10.78 -18.66 -3.28
C PRO A 722 11.00 -18.04 -1.90
N PHE A 723 11.53 -16.81 -1.84
CA PHE A 723 11.76 -16.06 -0.59
C PHE A 723 10.60 -15.11 -0.26
N ALA A 724 9.54 -15.07 -1.07
CA ALA A 724 8.37 -14.24 -0.81
C ALA A 724 7.58 -14.71 0.42
N ASP A 725 6.89 -13.77 1.06
CA ASP A 725 5.69 -14.09 1.83
C ASP A 725 4.55 -14.39 0.83
N LEU A 726 4.25 -15.67 0.62
CA LEU A 726 3.30 -16.11 -0.41
C LEU A 726 1.86 -15.60 -0.17
N ASP A 727 1.46 -15.41 1.09
CA ASP A 727 0.12 -14.91 1.41
C ASP A 727 0.03 -13.41 1.08
N LEU A 728 1.04 -12.61 1.46
CA LEU A 728 1.12 -11.20 1.07
C LEU A 728 1.23 -11.04 -0.44
N ALA A 729 2.07 -11.86 -1.10
CA ALA A 729 2.23 -11.83 -2.56
C ALA A 729 0.92 -12.18 -3.30
N ALA A 730 0.15 -13.15 -2.81
CA ALA A 730 -1.15 -13.49 -3.39
C ALA A 730 -2.17 -12.34 -3.21
N ALA A 731 -2.20 -11.72 -2.02
CA ALA A 731 -3.08 -10.59 -1.74
C ALA A 731 -2.76 -9.37 -2.62
N ASP A 732 -1.48 -9.01 -2.73
CA ASP A 732 -1.02 -7.88 -3.54
C ASP A 732 -1.18 -8.14 -5.04
N LEU A 733 -0.95 -9.37 -5.49
CA LEU A 733 -1.20 -9.78 -6.87
C LEU A 733 -2.69 -9.70 -7.23
N ALA A 734 -3.58 -10.22 -6.38
CA ALA A 734 -5.03 -10.15 -6.61
C ALA A 734 -5.50 -8.68 -6.71
N LYS A 735 -5.12 -7.83 -5.74
CA LYS A 735 -5.45 -6.39 -5.76
C LYS A 735 -4.89 -5.68 -6.99
N SER A 736 -3.61 -5.91 -7.31
CA SER A 736 -2.95 -5.25 -8.45
C SER A 736 -3.49 -5.70 -9.80
N SER A 737 -3.99 -6.92 -9.91
CA SER A 737 -4.52 -7.48 -11.17
C SER A 737 -5.96 -7.05 -11.43
N PHE A 738 -6.78 -6.94 -10.37
CA PHE A 738 -8.23 -6.86 -10.52
C PHE A 738 -8.88 -5.61 -9.91
N GLY A 739 -8.14 -4.78 -9.18
CA GLY A 739 -8.60 -3.45 -8.79
C GLY A 739 -9.06 -2.65 -10.01
N HIS A 740 -10.23 -2.01 -9.92
CA HIS A 740 -10.94 -1.39 -11.05
C HIS A 740 -11.10 -2.33 -12.28
N ALA A 741 -11.40 -3.61 -12.04
CA ALA A 741 -11.53 -4.64 -13.08
C ALA A 741 -10.29 -4.78 -13.99
N GLY A 742 -9.09 -4.50 -13.47
CA GLY A 742 -7.84 -4.56 -14.25
C GLY A 742 -7.68 -3.42 -15.26
N GLN A 743 -8.56 -2.41 -15.24
CA GLN A 743 -8.54 -1.25 -16.16
C GLN A 743 -7.58 -0.16 -15.66
N LYS A 744 -6.37 -0.55 -15.25
CA LYS A 744 -5.31 0.38 -14.86
C LYS A 744 -4.12 0.18 -15.78
N CYS A 745 -3.52 1.26 -16.24
CA CYS A 745 -2.26 1.20 -16.98
C CYS A 745 -1.16 0.50 -16.16
N SER A 746 -1.25 0.57 -14.82
CA SER A 746 -0.37 -0.08 -13.85
C SER A 746 -0.81 -1.49 -13.41
N ALA A 747 -1.93 -2.02 -13.91
CA ALA A 747 -2.45 -3.31 -13.46
C ALA A 747 -1.45 -4.45 -13.71
N ALA A 748 -1.34 -5.37 -12.75
CA ALA A 748 -0.53 -6.58 -12.91
C ALA A 748 -1.22 -7.53 -13.88
N SER A 749 -0.83 -7.49 -15.15
CA SER A 749 -1.34 -8.42 -16.17
C SER A 749 -0.65 -9.78 -16.09
N LEU A 750 0.56 -9.84 -15.52
CA LEU A 750 1.38 -11.04 -15.46
C LEU A 750 1.87 -11.30 -14.03
N ALA A 751 1.89 -12.57 -13.65
CA ALA A 751 2.65 -13.07 -12.52
C ALA A 751 3.77 -13.97 -13.03
N ILE A 752 5.02 -13.67 -12.68
CA ILE A 752 6.17 -14.47 -13.06
C ILE A 752 6.65 -15.23 -11.83
N LEU A 753 6.32 -16.52 -11.76
CA LEU A 753 6.63 -17.36 -10.60
C LEU A 753 7.97 -18.05 -10.80
N VAL A 754 8.89 -17.84 -9.86
CA VAL A 754 10.27 -18.32 -9.97
C VAL A 754 10.43 -19.70 -9.34
N GLY A 755 10.93 -20.64 -10.14
CA GLY A 755 11.30 -21.99 -9.73
C GLY A 755 10.14 -22.73 -9.05
N PRO A 756 10.29 -23.17 -7.78
CA PRO A 756 9.30 -23.98 -7.09
C PRO A 756 7.96 -23.27 -6.85
N VAL A 757 7.91 -21.93 -6.82
CA VAL A 757 6.66 -21.18 -6.61
C VAL A 757 5.64 -21.49 -7.69
N TYR A 758 6.09 -21.70 -8.94
CA TYR A 758 5.19 -22.05 -10.05
C TYR A 758 4.42 -23.36 -9.81
N SER A 759 5.00 -24.29 -9.06
CA SER A 759 4.36 -25.57 -8.72
C SER A 759 3.69 -25.56 -7.35
N SER A 760 3.73 -24.45 -6.62
CA SER A 760 3.13 -24.34 -5.28
C SER A 760 1.61 -24.41 -5.34
N ALA A 761 1.04 -25.51 -4.83
CA ALA A 761 -0.40 -25.67 -4.70
C ALA A 761 -0.99 -24.65 -3.70
N LYS A 762 -0.25 -24.33 -2.64
CA LYS A 762 -0.65 -23.33 -1.64
C LYS A 762 -0.82 -21.95 -2.27
N PHE A 763 0.19 -21.46 -2.98
CA PHE A 763 0.14 -20.13 -3.62
C PHE A 763 -1.03 -20.03 -4.61
N LYS A 764 -1.18 -21.04 -5.49
CA LYS A 764 -2.29 -21.08 -6.46
C LYS A 764 -3.66 -21.11 -5.78
N ARG A 765 -3.83 -21.92 -4.73
CA ARG A 765 -5.07 -22.00 -3.96
C ARG A 765 -5.41 -20.67 -3.30
N GLN A 766 -4.45 -20.04 -2.62
CA GLN A 766 -4.61 -18.75 -1.97
C GLN A 766 -4.97 -17.65 -2.97
N LEU A 767 -4.29 -17.60 -4.13
CA LEU A 767 -4.60 -16.66 -5.19
C LEU A 767 -6.00 -16.88 -5.77
N VAL A 768 -6.37 -18.12 -6.11
CA VAL A 768 -7.70 -18.43 -6.66
C VAL A 768 -8.81 -18.10 -5.67
N ASP A 769 -8.64 -18.49 -4.39
CA ASP A 769 -9.63 -18.21 -3.35
C ASP A 769 -9.79 -16.70 -3.15
N ALA A 770 -8.68 -15.96 -3.04
CA ALA A 770 -8.70 -14.50 -2.92
C ALA A 770 -9.47 -13.84 -4.08
N VAL A 771 -9.18 -14.24 -5.32
CA VAL A 771 -9.78 -13.63 -6.53
C VAL A 771 -11.25 -14.02 -6.69
N LYS A 772 -11.59 -15.30 -6.43
CA LYS A 772 -12.98 -15.78 -6.50
C LYS A 772 -13.88 -15.11 -5.47
N SER A 773 -13.32 -14.68 -4.35
CA SER A 773 -14.03 -14.00 -3.27
C SER A 773 -14.23 -12.51 -3.45
N MET A 774 -13.59 -11.89 -4.45
CA MET A 774 -13.79 -10.46 -4.72
C MET A 774 -15.23 -10.24 -5.22
N LYS A 775 -15.97 -9.35 -4.55
CA LYS A 775 -17.35 -9.02 -4.90
C LYS A 775 -17.36 -8.16 -6.16
N VAL A 776 -17.68 -8.77 -7.30
CA VAL A 776 -17.91 -8.07 -8.57
C VAL A 776 -19.36 -7.64 -8.62
N ASP A 777 -19.60 -6.34 -8.65
CA ASP A 777 -20.95 -5.80 -8.74
C ASP A 777 -20.93 -4.37 -9.28
N TRP A 778 -22.10 -3.82 -9.56
CA TRP A 778 -22.24 -2.40 -9.84
C TRP A 778 -21.86 -1.56 -8.60
N PRO A 779 -21.27 -0.37 -8.77
CA PRO A 779 -20.82 0.45 -7.65
C PRO A 779 -21.92 0.96 -6.72
N ASP A 780 -23.18 0.90 -7.14
CA ASP A 780 -24.30 1.18 -6.25
C ASP A 780 -24.42 0.13 -5.13
N ASN A 781 -23.77 -1.02 -5.22
CA ASN A 781 -23.48 -1.87 -4.09
C ASN A 781 -22.15 -1.45 -3.42
N LEU A 782 -22.21 -0.80 -2.25
CA LEU A 782 -21.04 -0.33 -1.51
C LEU A 782 -20.10 -1.46 -1.03
N ALA A 783 -20.54 -2.72 -1.05
CA ALA A 783 -19.69 -3.87 -0.76
C ALA A 783 -18.89 -4.37 -1.98
N ALA A 784 -19.15 -3.83 -3.18
CA ALA A 784 -18.41 -4.18 -4.39
C ALA A 784 -16.91 -3.84 -4.22
N SER A 785 -16.04 -4.82 -4.49
CA SER A 785 -14.59 -4.62 -4.53
C SER A 785 -14.07 -4.51 -5.97
N ILE A 786 -14.84 -4.98 -6.95
CA ILE A 786 -14.56 -4.84 -8.39
C ILE A 786 -15.82 -4.28 -9.06
N GLY A 787 -15.65 -3.17 -9.79
CA GLY A 787 -16.70 -2.56 -10.59
C GLY A 787 -16.83 -3.15 -12.00
N ALA A 788 -17.61 -2.51 -12.85
CA ALA A 788 -17.81 -2.93 -14.24
C ALA A 788 -16.64 -2.54 -15.15
N VAL A 789 -16.42 -3.30 -16.23
CA VAL A 789 -15.62 -2.79 -17.35
C VAL A 789 -16.38 -1.63 -18.02
N ILE A 790 -15.64 -0.65 -18.56
CA ILE A 790 -16.23 0.62 -19.05
C ILE A 790 -17.21 0.38 -20.20
N GLN A 791 -16.92 -0.60 -21.05
CA GLN A 791 -17.71 -1.01 -22.20
C GLN A 791 -17.70 -2.53 -22.30
N LYS A 792 -18.59 -3.08 -23.14
CA LYS A 792 -18.60 -4.52 -23.43
C LYS A 792 -17.22 -4.91 -24.01
N PRO A 793 -16.59 -5.98 -23.52
CA PRO A 793 -15.32 -6.46 -24.08
C PRO A 793 -15.43 -6.76 -25.56
N GLU A 794 -14.45 -6.28 -26.33
CA GLU A 794 -14.28 -6.53 -27.75
C GLU A 794 -12.78 -6.74 -28.07
N GLY A 795 -12.48 -7.34 -29.23
CA GLY A 795 -11.12 -7.46 -29.75
C GLY A 795 -10.15 -8.13 -28.78
N LYS A 796 -9.08 -7.42 -28.38
CA LYS A 796 -8.02 -7.96 -27.52
C LYS A 796 -8.51 -8.38 -26.13
N LEU A 797 -9.48 -7.67 -25.56
CA LEU A 797 -10.01 -7.99 -24.23
C LEU A 797 -10.96 -9.19 -24.30
N GLU A 798 -11.85 -9.22 -25.29
CA GLU A 798 -12.73 -10.37 -25.52
C GLU A 798 -11.93 -11.65 -25.75
N ARG A 799 -10.91 -11.60 -26.62
CA ARG A 799 -9.99 -12.73 -26.85
C ARG A 799 -9.34 -13.19 -25.54
N ALA A 800 -8.83 -12.25 -24.74
CA ALA A 800 -8.19 -12.57 -23.46
C ALA A 800 -9.15 -13.20 -22.44
N LEU A 801 -10.43 -12.86 -22.47
CA LEU A 801 -11.46 -13.38 -21.56
C LEU A 801 -12.03 -14.74 -21.99
N THR A 802 -11.96 -15.08 -23.27
CA THR A 802 -12.73 -16.20 -23.84
C THR A 802 -11.89 -17.30 -24.49
N THR A 803 -10.62 -17.03 -24.81
CA THR A 803 -9.74 -17.98 -25.52
C THR A 803 -8.50 -18.30 -24.71
N LEU A 804 -7.91 -19.48 -24.94
CA LEU A 804 -6.61 -19.92 -24.41
C LEU A 804 -5.65 -20.17 -25.58
N GLU A 805 -4.37 -19.89 -25.39
CA GLU A 805 -3.32 -20.29 -26.34
C GLU A 805 -2.75 -21.68 -25.99
N ASP A 806 -1.96 -22.26 -26.90
CA ASP A 806 -1.38 -23.59 -26.71
C ASP A 806 -0.55 -23.68 -25.43
N GLY A 807 -0.89 -24.67 -24.60
CA GLY A 807 -0.26 -24.90 -23.29
C GLY A 807 -0.77 -24.00 -22.16
N GLU A 808 -1.72 -23.09 -22.44
CA GLU A 808 -2.47 -22.39 -21.40
C GLU A 808 -3.64 -23.21 -20.88
N SER A 809 -3.98 -23.02 -19.62
CA SER A 809 -5.25 -23.46 -19.05
C SER A 809 -5.83 -22.41 -18.11
N TRP A 810 -7.13 -22.48 -17.86
CA TRP A 810 -7.74 -21.66 -16.83
C TRP A 810 -7.43 -22.21 -15.45
N LEU A 811 -6.66 -21.47 -14.65
CA LEU A 811 -6.60 -21.68 -13.20
C LEU A 811 -7.89 -21.15 -12.55
N LEU A 812 -8.45 -20.08 -13.11
CA LEU A 812 -9.78 -19.57 -12.82
C LEU A 812 -10.36 -19.00 -14.12
N GLU A 813 -11.38 -19.62 -14.69
CA GLU A 813 -11.96 -19.17 -15.97
C GLU A 813 -12.77 -17.87 -15.78
N PRO A 814 -12.72 -16.84 -16.63
CA PRO A 814 -13.60 -15.68 -16.53
C PRO A 814 -15.08 -16.04 -16.65
N LYS A 815 -15.99 -15.23 -16.07
CA LYS A 815 -17.44 -15.44 -16.26
C LYS A 815 -18.18 -14.12 -16.41
N LYS A 816 -18.93 -13.94 -17.49
CA LYS A 816 -19.92 -12.87 -17.64
C LYS A 816 -21.03 -13.05 -16.59
N LEU A 817 -21.33 -12.00 -15.82
CA LEU A 817 -22.20 -12.08 -14.63
C LEU A 817 -23.62 -11.58 -14.86
N ASP A 818 -23.84 -10.73 -15.85
CA ASP A 818 -25.14 -10.11 -16.11
C ASP A 818 -25.42 -10.00 -17.62
N SER A 819 -26.62 -9.51 -17.98
CA SER A 819 -27.00 -9.30 -19.38
C SER A 819 -26.24 -8.14 -20.04
N SER A 820 -25.81 -7.13 -19.27
CA SER A 820 -25.06 -5.97 -19.78
C SER A 820 -23.76 -6.36 -20.49
N GLY A 821 -23.14 -7.47 -20.06
CA GLY A 821 -21.85 -7.91 -20.58
C GLY A 821 -20.67 -7.07 -20.10
N ARG A 822 -20.87 -6.21 -19.10
CA ARG A 822 -19.84 -5.37 -18.49
C ARG A 822 -19.39 -5.88 -17.12
N LEU A 823 -20.19 -6.70 -16.43
CA LEU A 823 -19.76 -7.36 -15.20
C LEU A 823 -19.12 -8.71 -15.53
N TRP A 824 -17.85 -8.87 -15.15
CA TRP A 824 -17.07 -10.08 -15.37
C TRP A 824 -16.40 -10.53 -14.09
N ARG A 825 -16.63 -11.79 -13.69
CA ARG A 825 -15.75 -12.44 -12.73
C ARG A 825 -14.35 -12.53 -13.33
N PRO A 826 -13.30 -12.10 -12.60
CA PRO A 826 -11.95 -12.19 -13.10
C PRO A 826 -11.52 -13.60 -13.48
N GLY A 827 -10.54 -13.70 -14.39
CA GLY A 827 -9.90 -14.96 -14.72
C GLY A 827 -8.39 -14.94 -14.61
N ILE A 828 -7.83 -16.15 -14.50
CA ILE A 828 -6.43 -16.43 -14.30
C ILE A 828 -6.02 -17.54 -15.27
N LYS A 829 -5.19 -17.19 -16.25
CA LYS A 829 -4.50 -18.11 -17.14
C LYS A 829 -3.25 -18.64 -16.44
N ILE A 830 -2.94 -19.91 -16.62
CA ILE A 830 -1.65 -20.50 -16.24
C ILE A 830 -1.02 -21.18 -17.44
N GLY A 831 0.31 -21.11 -17.56
CA GLY A 831 1.04 -21.67 -18.70
C GLY A 831 1.36 -20.67 -19.80
N VAL A 832 1.09 -19.38 -19.58
CA VAL A 832 1.42 -18.28 -20.49
C VAL A 832 2.89 -18.38 -20.92
N LYS A 833 3.12 -18.50 -22.23
CA LYS A 833 4.46 -18.70 -22.79
C LYS A 833 5.17 -17.38 -23.09
N PRO A 834 6.51 -17.33 -22.99
CA PRO A 834 7.29 -16.22 -23.53
C PRO A 834 6.94 -16.00 -25.02
N GLY A 835 6.84 -14.75 -25.43
CA GLY A 835 6.44 -14.36 -26.80
C GLY A 835 4.97 -14.56 -27.19
N SER A 836 4.15 -15.21 -26.37
CA SER A 836 2.71 -15.43 -26.66
C SER A 836 1.90 -14.14 -26.77
N PHE A 837 0.69 -14.21 -27.36
CA PHE A 837 -0.21 -13.05 -27.44
C PHE A 837 -0.47 -12.47 -26.06
N PHE A 838 -0.79 -13.30 -25.06
CA PHE A 838 -1.09 -12.78 -23.73
C PHE A 838 0.16 -12.23 -23.02
N HIS A 839 1.37 -12.72 -23.29
CA HIS A 839 2.60 -12.15 -22.74
C HIS A 839 2.90 -10.76 -23.33
N MET A 840 2.69 -10.58 -24.64
CA MET A 840 3.14 -9.38 -25.36
C MET A 840 2.05 -8.29 -25.48
N THR A 841 0.77 -8.63 -25.32
CA THR A 841 -0.35 -7.72 -25.58
C THR A 841 -0.98 -7.20 -24.29
N GLU A 842 -1.11 -5.88 -24.17
CA GLU A 842 -1.91 -5.25 -23.12
C GLU A 842 -3.41 -5.38 -23.44
N VAL A 843 -4.17 -6.01 -22.54
CA VAL A 843 -5.58 -6.38 -22.78
C VAL A 843 -6.57 -5.51 -22.00
N PHE A 844 -6.11 -4.80 -20.96
CA PHE A 844 -6.85 -3.79 -20.19
C PHE A 844 -8.20 -4.27 -19.60
N GLY A 845 -8.17 -5.39 -18.87
CA GLY A 845 -9.34 -5.90 -18.16
C GLY A 845 -9.00 -7.01 -17.17
N PRO A 846 -10.00 -7.71 -16.61
CA PRO A 846 -9.83 -8.52 -15.41
C PRO A 846 -9.27 -9.92 -15.70
N VAL A 847 -8.09 -9.99 -16.34
CA VAL A 847 -7.39 -11.23 -16.69
C VAL A 847 -5.94 -11.17 -16.24
N LEU A 848 -5.51 -12.17 -15.46
CA LEU A 848 -4.12 -12.38 -15.04
C LEU A 848 -3.53 -13.57 -15.80
N GLY A 849 -2.27 -13.45 -16.22
CA GLY A 849 -1.51 -14.55 -16.81
C GLY A 849 -0.33 -14.99 -15.93
N ILE A 850 -0.23 -16.29 -15.65
CA ILE A 850 0.85 -16.86 -14.85
C ILE A 850 1.90 -17.50 -15.78
N MET A 851 3.12 -16.98 -15.68
CA MET A 851 4.32 -17.48 -16.36
C MET A 851 5.24 -18.21 -15.38
N LYS A 852 6.06 -19.11 -15.91
CA LYS A 852 7.13 -19.79 -15.19
C LYS A 852 8.49 -19.20 -15.57
N ALA A 853 9.31 -18.88 -14.57
CA ALA A 853 10.73 -18.64 -14.75
C ALA A 853 11.54 -19.66 -13.94
N LYS A 854 12.70 -20.07 -14.42
CA LYS A 854 13.61 -21.00 -13.74
C LYS A 854 14.36 -20.33 -12.59
N ASP A 855 14.73 -19.07 -12.76
CA ASP A 855 15.50 -18.25 -11.84
C ASP A 855 15.14 -16.75 -12.01
N LEU A 856 15.71 -15.91 -11.15
CA LEU A 856 15.45 -14.46 -11.17
C LEU A 856 15.93 -13.79 -12.46
N SER A 857 17.04 -14.27 -13.05
CA SER A 857 17.57 -13.68 -14.29
C SER A 857 16.60 -13.89 -15.46
N GLU A 858 16.06 -15.10 -15.60
CA GLU A 858 14.99 -15.36 -16.57
C GLU A 858 13.74 -14.55 -16.26
N ALA A 859 13.35 -14.42 -15.00
CA ALA A 859 12.18 -13.62 -14.62
C ALA A 859 12.31 -12.15 -15.04
N ILE A 860 13.48 -11.54 -14.83
CA ILE A 860 13.79 -10.17 -15.28
C ILE A 860 13.73 -10.08 -16.82
N LYS A 861 14.27 -11.07 -17.55
CA LYS A 861 14.20 -11.10 -19.02
C LYS A 861 12.75 -11.16 -19.52
N LEU A 862 11.92 -12.01 -18.91
CA LEU A 862 10.50 -12.12 -19.26
C LEU A 862 9.75 -10.80 -18.95
N GLN A 863 9.98 -10.21 -17.77
CA GLN A 863 9.36 -8.94 -17.40
C GLN A 863 9.77 -7.78 -18.32
N ASN A 864 11.00 -7.78 -18.82
CA ASN A 864 11.52 -6.77 -19.74
C ASN A 864 11.18 -7.02 -21.22
N ALA A 865 10.64 -8.19 -21.57
CA ALA A 865 10.42 -8.57 -22.97
C ALA A 865 9.32 -7.75 -23.68
N PRO A 866 8.19 -7.38 -23.05
CA PRO A 866 7.20 -6.51 -23.70
C PRO A 866 7.78 -5.16 -24.12
N ASP A 867 7.22 -4.57 -25.17
CA ASP A 867 7.58 -3.22 -25.67
C ASP A 867 7.21 -2.10 -24.70
N TYR A 868 6.58 -2.44 -23.57
CA TYR A 868 6.15 -1.55 -22.51
C TYR A 868 7.07 -1.63 -21.29
N GLY A 869 7.05 -0.59 -20.46
CA GLY A 869 7.92 -0.47 -19.29
C GLY A 869 7.35 0.49 -18.24
N LEU A 870 6.11 0.29 -17.82
CA LEU A 870 5.42 1.20 -16.89
C LEU A 870 5.65 0.83 -15.42
N THR A 871 4.93 -0.16 -14.90
CA THR A 871 5.11 -0.65 -13.51
C THR A 871 5.71 -2.06 -13.50
N ALA A 872 6.44 -2.37 -12.44
CA ALA A 872 6.98 -3.71 -12.19
C ALA A 872 7.07 -3.96 -10.69
N GLY A 873 6.81 -5.19 -10.26
CA GLY A 873 6.90 -5.58 -8.86
C GLY A 873 7.75 -6.81 -8.63
N ILE A 874 8.29 -6.93 -7.43
CA ILE A 874 8.88 -8.16 -6.89
C ILE A 874 8.39 -8.41 -5.46
N HIS A 875 8.03 -9.66 -5.17
CA HIS A 875 7.96 -10.17 -3.80
C HIS A 875 9.16 -11.08 -3.54
N SER A 876 10.04 -10.62 -2.65
CA SER A 876 11.18 -11.37 -2.13
C SER A 876 11.64 -10.74 -0.81
N LEU A 877 11.92 -11.57 0.19
CA LEU A 877 12.53 -11.15 1.46
C LEU A 877 14.07 -11.26 1.44
N ASP A 878 14.67 -11.62 0.30
CA ASP A 878 16.13 -11.61 0.10
C ASP A 878 16.57 -10.30 -0.56
N ASN A 879 17.35 -9.51 0.19
CA ASN A 879 17.79 -8.19 -0.26
C ASN A 879 18.66 -8.24 -1.52
N ASN A 880 19.42 -9.32 -1.75
CA ASN A 880 20.26 -9.44 -2.95
C ASN A 880 19.40 -9.68 -4.19
N GLU A 881 18.35 -10.50 -4.09
CA GLU A 881 17.36 -10.63 -5.17
C GLU A 881 16.68 -9.30 -5.48
N VAL A 882 16.29 -8.55 -4.45
CA VAL A 882 15.67 -7.23 -4.61
C VAL A 882 16.61 -6.27 -5.33
N LEU A 883 17.87 -6.15 -4.89
CA LEU A 883 18.86 -5.27 -5.53
C LEU A 883 19.16 -5.69 -6.97
N THR A 884 19.37 -6.98 -7.21
CA THR A 884 19.58 -7.53 -8.56
C THR A 884 18.40 -7.23 -9.48
N TRP A 885 17.18 -7.36 -8.96
CA TRP A 885 15.96 -7.05 -9.70
C TRP A 885 15.83 -5.55 -9.98
N ILE A 886 16.05 -4.69 -8.99
CA ILE A 886 16.02 -3.23 -9.13
C ILE A 886 16.99 -2.78 -10.23
N ASP A 887 18.19 -3.35 -10.30
CA ASP A 887 19.20 -2.96 -11.28
C ASP A 887 18.95 -3.56 -12.68
N GLY A 888 18.27 -4.70 -12.76
CA GLY A 888 18.00 -5.39 -14.03
C GLY A 888 16.68 -5.02 -14.72
N VAL A 889 15.67 -4.55 -13.99
CA VAL A 889 14.33 -4.29 -14.53
C VAL A 889 14.23 -2.93 -15.24
N ASN A 890 13.56 -2.91 -16.39
CA ASN A 890 13.50 -1.76 -17.30
C ASN A 890 12.11 -1.10 -17.33
N ASN A 891 11.60 -0.74 -16.15
CA ASN A 891 10.30 -0.11 -15.95
C ASN A 891 10.43 1.21 -15.19
N GLY A 892 9.51 2.15 -15.41
CA GLY A 892 9.57 3.48 -14.78
C GLY A 892 9.19 3.50 -13.29
N ASN A 893 8.31 2.61 -12.83
CA ASN A 893 7.84 2.53 -11.44
C ASN A 893 8.06 1.12 -10.89
N LEU A 894 8.89 1.00 -9.86
CA LEU A 894 9.27 -0.28 -9.25
C LEU A 894 8.70 -0.40 -7.84
N TYR A 895 8.18 -1.57 -7.49
CA TYR A 895 7.58 -1.85 -6.20
C TYR A 895 8.11 -3.14 -5.59
N VAL A 896 8.46 -3.12 -4.31
CA VAL A 896 9.05 -4.27 -3.59
C VAL A 896 8.16 -4.62 -2.39
N ASN A 897 7.72 -5.88 -2.33
CA ASN A 897 6.89 -6.45 -1.26
C ASN A 897 5.59 -5.64 -0.99
N ARG A 898 4.96 -5.20 -2.08
CA ARG A 898 3.67 -4.51 -2.11
C ARG A 898 3.04 -4.61 -3.50
N GLY A 899 1.77 -4.24 -3.61
CA GLY A 899 1.09 -4.05 -4.91
C GLY A 899 1.75 -2.98 -5.81
N ILE A 900 1.52 -3.09 -7.13
CA ILE A 900 2.17 -2.25 -8.16
C ILE A 900 1.28 -1.11 -8.70
N THR A 901 0.14 -0.88 -8.06
CA THR A 901 -0.86 0.15 -8.41
C THR A 901 -1.04 1.16 -7.29
N GLY A 902 -1.72 2.28 -7.55
CA GLY A 902 -1.98 3.31 -6.53
C GLY A 902 -0.74 4.15 -6.24
N ALA A 903 -0.08 4.62 -7.28
CA ALA A 903 1.02 5.57 -7.13
C ALA A 903 0.50 6.88 -6.52
N ILE A 904 1.18 7.37 -5.48
CA ILE A 904 0.82 8.60 -4.78
C ILE A 904 1.75 9.71 -5.28
N VAL A 905 1.16 10.86 -5.64
CA VAL A 905 1.88 12.06 -6.11
C VAL A 905 3.05 12.37 -5.17
N ARG A 906 4.20 12.74 -5.75
CA ARG A 906 5.49 12.93 -5.09
C ARG A 906 6.09 11.68 -4.44
N ARG A 907 5.32 10.75 -3.84
CA ARG A 907 5.90 9.53 -3.25
C ARG A 907 6.40 8.58 -4.33
N GLN A 908 5.58 8.30 -5.33
CA GLN A 908 5.96 7.51 -6.50
C GLN A 908 5.58 8.25 -7.78
N PRO A 909 6.33 9.30 -8.19
CA PRO A 909 6.11 9.97 -9.48
C PRO A 909 5.89 8.94 -10.60
N PHE A 910 4.85 9.13 -11.39
CA PHE A 910 4.31 8.08 -12.24
C PHE A 910 4.63 8.35 -13.71
N GLY A 911 5.14 7.31 -14.39
CA GLY A 911 5.39 7.34 -15.83
C GLY A 911 6.33 6.22 -16.28
N GLY A 912 6.26 5.84 -17.54
CA GLY A 912 6.92 4.63 -18.04
C GLY A 912 8.16 4.84 -18.90
N PHE A 913 8.78 3.74 -19.30
CA PHE A 913 9.82 3.65 -20.34
C PHE A 913 9.25 2.99 -21.60
N LYS A 914 10.06 2.97 -22.67
CA LYS A 914 9.70 2.35 -23.95
C LYS A 914 8.35 2.90 -24.47
N ARG A 915 7.45 2.05 -24.98
CA ARG A 915 6.11 2.46 -25.45
C ARG A 915 5.10 2.76 -24.35
N SER A 916 5.51 2.81 -23.08
CA SER A 916 4.66 3.36 -22.01
C SER A 916 4.77 4.88 -21.89
N SER A 917 5.69 5.52 -22.62
CA SER A 917 5.84 6.97 -22.66
C SER A 917 6.22 7.44 -24.06
N VAL A 918 5.59 8.52 -24.54
CA VAL A 918 5.99 9.24 -25.76
C VAL A 918 6.32 10.69 -25.41
N GLY A 919 7.44 11.18 -25.96
CA GLY A 919 7.97 12.50 -25.66
C GLY A 919 9.18 12.44 -24.74
N GLN A 920 9.36 13.45 -23.89
CA GLN A 920 10.52 13.51 -22.99
C GLN A 920 10.42 12.46 -21.87
N GLY A 921 9.22 12.02 -21.47
CA GLY A 921 9.01 10.98 -20.46
C GLY A 921 9.36 11.43 -19.03
N LEU A 922 9.07 12.69 -18.71
CA LEU A 922 9.13 13.20 -17.33
C LEU A 922 7.84 12.79 -16.61
N LYS A 923 7.96 12.35 -15.35
CA LYS A 923 6.86 11.69 -14.64
C LYS A 923 5.81 12.65 -14.11
N ALA A 924 4.54 12.31 -14.29
CA ALA A 924 3.43 12.98 -13.62
C ALA A 924 3.61 12.91 -12.09
N GLY A 925 3.28 14.00 -11.39
CA GLY A 925 3.48 14.10 -9.94
C GLY A 925 4.96 14.13 -9.51
N GLY A 926 5.89 14.33 -10.45
CA GLY A 926 7.31 14.52 -10.22
C GLY A 926 7.77 15.98 -10.37
N SER A 927 8.94 16.30 -9.80
CA SER A 927 9.48 17.67 -9.75
C SER A 927 9.86 18.26 -11.11
N SER A 928 10.00 17.43 -12.13
CA SER A 928 10.43 17.85 -13.47
C SER A 928 9.26 18.03 -14.45
N TYR A 929 8.05 17.56 -14.10
CA TYR A 929 6.93 17.44 -15.04
C TYR A 929 6.55 18.76 -15.71
N LEU A 930 6.55 19.87 -14.96
CA LEU A 930 6.13 21.17 -15.50
C LEU A 930 7.11 21.74 -16.52
N THR A 931 8.37 21.28 -16.53
CA THR A 931 9.44 21.84 -17.37
C THR A 931 9.25 21.58 -18.86
N GLN A 932 8.37 20.64 -19.23
CA GLN A 932 8.11 20.24 -20.62
C GLN A 932 6.99 21.03 -21.32
N PHE A 933 6.24 21.88 -20.60
CA PHE A 933 5.08 22.63 -21.11
C PHE A 933 5.44 24.08 -21.47
N GLY A 934 6.53 24.22 -22.22
CA GLY A 934 7.08 25.49 -22.67
C GLY A 934 8.46 25.29 -23.28
N THR A 935 9.13 26.40 -23.55
CA THR A 935 10.50 26.42 -24.06
C THR A 935 11.44 27.13 -23.09
N TRP A 936 12.68 26.66 -23.05
CA TRP A 936 13.74 27.24 -22.25
C TRP A 936 14.76 27.95 -23.13
N ALA A 937 15.28 29.07 -22.64
CA ALA A 937 16.36 29.81 -23.28
C ALA A 937 17.41 30.26 -22.27
N ASN A 938 18.64 30.48 -22.72
CA ASN A 938 19.67 31.07 -21.86
C ASN A 938 19.26 32.50 -21.47
N PRO A 939 19.54 32.94 -20.22
CA PRO A 939 19.32 34.33 -19.81
C PRO A 939 20.17 35.29 -20.66
N ALA A 940 19.70 36.52 -20.87
CA ALA A 940 20.42 37.50 -21.68
C ALA A 940 21.86 37.79 -21.19
N ALA A 941 22.10 37.71 -19.88
CA ALA A 941 23.43 37.85 -19.30
C ALA A 941 24.36 36.69 -19.70
N THR A 942 23.84 35.46 -19.77
CA THR A 942 24.58 34.27 -20.18
C THR A 942 25.01 34.34 -21.64
N ASN A 943 24.17 34.93 -22.51
CA ASN A 943 24.46 35.08 -23.93
C ASN A 943 25.60 36.07 -24.23
N LYS A 944 26.00 36.89 -23.24
CA LYS A 944 27.13 37.82 -23.36
C LYS A 944 28.46 37.22 -22.89
N LEU A 945 28.46 36.00 -22.36
CA LEU A 945 29.69 35.34 -21.91
C LEU A 945 30.52 34.89 -23.12
N SER A 946 31.85 34.91 -22.98
CA SER A 946 32.73 34.20 -23.92
C SER A 946 32.46 32.69 -23.85
N ASP A 947 32.78 31.96 -24.92
CA ASP A 947 32.58 30.50 -24.99
C ASP A 947 33.23 29.76 -23.81
N ALA A 948 34.43 30.19 -23.41
CA ALA A 948 35.15 29.64 -22.25
C ALA A 948 34.41 29.92 -20.93
N ALA A 949 33.91 31.15 -20.73
CA ALA A 949 33.16 31.52 -19.54
C ALA A 949 31.80 30.81 -19.47
N PHE A 950 31.10 30.67 -20.61
CA PHE A 950 29.88 29.89 -20.73
C PHE A 950 30.11 28.43 -20.35
N LEU A 951 31.14 27.79 -20.92
CA LEU A 951 31.44 26.39 -20.63
C LEU A 951 31.85 26.18 -19.17
N LYS A 952 32.58 27.12 -18.56
CA LYS A 952 32.92 27.08 -17.13
C LYS A 952 31.67 27.16 -16.25
N ALA A 953 30.75 28.08 -16.54
CA ALA A 953 29.50 28.22 -15.80
C ALA A 953 28.62 26.97 -15.95
N ALA A 954 28.54 26.42 -17.15
CA ALA A 954 27.83 25.19 -17.44
C ALA A 954 28.35 23.99 -16.66
N LYS A 955 29.67 23.76 -16.64
CA LYS A 955 30.29 22.68 -15.87
C LYS A 955 29.99 22.80 -14.38
N ALA A 956 30.07 24.00 -13.82
CA ALA A 956 29.73 24.25 -12.42
C ALA A 956 28.24 23.97 -12.13
N SER A 957 27.34 24.32 -13.05
CA SER A 957 25.91 24.00 -12.94
C SER A 957 25.64 22.49 -13.08
N ASP A 958 26.33 21.79 -13.99
CA ASP A 958 26.28 20.33 -14.13
C ASP A 958 26.72 19.64 -12.83
N ASP A 959 27.84 20.07 -12.24
CA ASP A 959 28.35 19.55 -10.98
C ASP A 959 27.33 19.67 -9.84
N LYS A 960 26.69 20.85 -9.74
CA LYS A 960 25.64 21.10 -8.76
C LYS A 960 24.42 20.23 -9.01
N ALA A 961 23.93 20.17 -10.25
CA ALA A 961 22.76 19.39 -10.61
C ALA A 961 22.97 17.89 -10.36
N TRP A 962 24.14 17.35 -10.69
CA TRP A 962 24.45 15.93 -10.45
C TRP A 962 24.54 15.59 -8.96
N LYS A 963 25.01 16.53 -8.14
CA LYS A 963 25.08 16.37 -6.68
C LYS A 963 23.71 16.51 -6.01
N GLU A 964 22.90 17.49 -6.41
CA GLU A 964 21.68 17.87 -5.68
C GLU A 964 20.39 17.27 -6.26
N ILE A 965 20.35 17.01 -7.57
CA ILE A 965 19.14 16.61 -8.29
C ILE A 965 19.24 15.17 -8.77
N PHE A 966 20.29 14.83 -9.54
CA PHE A 966 20.38 13.52 -10.19
C PHE A 966 20.91 12.40 -9.29
N ALA A 967 21.45 12.75 -8.12
CA ALA A 967 21.75 11.78 -7.08
C ALA A 967 20.47 11.03 -6.65
N PRO A 968 20.55 9.70 -6.43
CA PRO A 968 19.46 8.94 -5.84
C PRO A 968 19.01 9.58 -4.52
N LYS A 969 17.70 9.74 -4.35
CA LYS A 969 17.15 10.43 -3.19
C LYS A 969 15.84 9.79 -2.74
N GLU A 970 15.71 9.60 -1.44
CA GLU A 970 14.43 9.31 -0.81
C GLU A 970 13.56 10.58 -0.75
N LEU A 971 12.36 10.53 -1.32
CA LEU A 971 11.52 11.70 -1.61
C LEU A 971 10.79 12.27 -0.40
N ASP A 972 10.52 11.43 0.60
CA ASP A 972 9.92 11.83 1.86
C ASP A 972 10.96 12.11 2.96
N GLY A 973 12.26 11.91 2.68
CA GLY A 973 13.34 12.08 3.66
C GLY A 973 13.26 11.10 4.84
N GLY A 974 12.61 9.95 4.64
CA GLY A 974 12.44 8.92 5.65
C GLY A 974 11.31 9.16 6.64
N VAL A 975 10.47 10.17 6.41
CA VAL A 975 9.35 10.52 7.30
C VAL A 975 8.29 9.43 7.40
N LEU A 976 8.02 8.67 6.32
CA LEU A 976 7.08 7.55 6.39
C LEU A 976 7.63 6.42 7.26
N GLU A 977 8.94 6.18 7.25
CA GLU A 977 9.67 5.08 7.91
C GLU A 977 9.25 3.66 7.48
N VAL A 978 7.95 3.42 7.29
CA VAL A 978 7.30 2.14 6.95
C VAL A 978 7.38 1.81 5.46
N GLU A 979 7.68 2.81 4.63
CA GLU A 979 7.82 2.69 3.19
C GLU A 979 8.90 3.64 2.69
N GLY A 980 9.94 3.11 2.06
CA GLY A 980 11.01 3.90 1.46
C GLY A 980 10.64 4.23 0.02
N ASN A 981 10.59 5.52 -0.29
CA ASN A 981 10.16 6.02 -1.59
C ASN A 981 11.28 6.80 -2.26
N TYR A 982 11.94 6.18 -3.22
CA TYR A 982 13.16 6.66 -3.83
C TYR A 982 12.91 7.14 -5.25
N ARG A 983 13.56 8.24 -5.62
CA ARG A 983 13.77 8.67 -7.00
C ARG A 983 15.22 8.44 -7.36
N ARG A 984 15.45 7.83 -8.52
CA ARG A 984 16.75 7.81 -9.18
C ARG A 984 16.62 8.17 -10.65
N TYR A 985 17.75 8.45 -11.28
CA TYR A 985 17.85 8.78 -12.69
C TYR A 985 18.76 7.77 -13.37
N LEU A 986 18.26 7.16 -14.43
CA LEU A 986 18.99 6.20 -15.26
C LEU A 986 19.39 6.87 -16.57
N PRO A 987 20.42 6.38 -17.29
CA PRO A 987 20.72 6.88 -18.63
C PRO A 987 19.51 6.71 -19.55
N ALA A 988 19.20 7.76 -20.32
CA ALA A 988 18.22 7.69 -21.39
C ALA A 988 18.80 6.93 -22.59
N ASN A 989 17.93 6.30 -23.39
CA ASN A 989 18.30 5.81 -24.71
C ASN A 989 18.47 7.02 -25.64
N LEU A 990 19.68 7.56 -25.74
CA LEU A 990 19.96 8.85 -26.38
C LEU A 990 21.11 8.75 -27.38
N ILE A 991 20.96 9.40 -28.52
CA ILE A 991 22.04 9.70 -29.46
C ILE A 991 22.12 11.23 -29.65
N VAL A 992 23.33 11.79 -29.62
CA VAL A 992 23.55 13.20 -29.98
C VAL A 992 23.94 13.28 -31.44
N ARG A 993 23.33 14.17 -32.20
CA ARG A 993 23.69 14.47 -33.60
C ARG A 993 24.24 15.89 -33.68
N VAL A 994 25.51 16.01 -34.04
CA VAL A 994 26.21 17.27 -34.31
C VAL A 994 26.10 17.56 -35.79
N GLY A 995 25.19 18.47 -36.17
CA GLY A 995 25.01 18.87 -37.56
C GLY A 995 26.17 19.75 -38.07
N SER A 996 26.26 19.93 -39.39
CA SER A 996 27.31 20.74 -40.02
C SER A 996 27.29 22.21 -39.58
N THR A 997 26.13 22.71 -39.18
CA THR A 997 25.92 24.09 -38.70
C THR A 997 25.98 24.21 -37.16
N ALA A 998 26.28 23.12 -36.44
CA ALA A 998 26.46 23.18 -34.99
C ALA A 998 27.66 24.06 -34.63
N THR A 999 27.60 24.75 -33.49
CA THR A 999 28.75 25.51 -32.98
C THR A 999 29.65 24.61 -32.15
N LYS A 1000 30.96 24.90 -32.14
CA LYS A 1000 31.91 24.20 -31.26
C LYS A 1000 31.52 24.35 -29.78
N LYS A 1001 31.07 25.54 -29.37
CA LYS A 1001 30.59 25.84 -28.03
C LYS A 1001 29.46 24.87 -27.60
N ASP A 1002 28.45 24.70 -28.44
CA ASP A 1002 27.28 23.87 -28.11
C ASP A 1002 27.66 22.39 -28.03
N ALA A 1003 28.49 21.92 -28.97
CA ALA A 1003 29.00 20.56 -28.96
C ALA A 1003 29.87 20.30 -27.70
N ASP A 1004 30.81 21.19 -27.38
CA ASP A 1004 31.68 21.07 -26.19
C ASP A 1004 30.85 21.13 -24.89
N ARG A 1005 29.78 21.93 -24.85
CA ARG A 1005 28.84 22.01 -23.73
C ARG A 1005 28.08 20.71 -23.48
N VAL A 1006 27.56 20.09 -24.54
CA VAL A 1006 26.83 18.80 -24.44
C VAL A 1006 27.80 17.68 -24.07
N ILE A 1007 29.00 17.65 -24.67
CA ILE A 1007 30.06 16.69 -24.32
C ILE A 1007 30.46 16.85 -22.85
N ALA A 1008 30.55 18.08 -22.33
CA ALA A 1008 30.83 18.31 -20.92
C ALA A 1008 29.75 17.69 -20.00
N ALA A 1009 28.46 17.83 -20.34
CA ALA A 1009 27.38 17.19 -19.59
C ALA A 1009 27.45 15.66 -19.65
N ILE A 1010 27.72 15.09 -20.83
CA ILE A 1010 27.89 13.64 -21.02
C ILE A 1010 29.03 13.14 -20.14
N ARG A 1011 30.20 13.79 -20.21
CA ARG A 1011 31.36 13.45 -19.35
C ARG A 1011 31.01 13.53 -17.88
N ARG A 1012 30.30 14.59 -17.47
CA ARG A 1012 29.90 14.75 -16.06
C ARG A 1012 28.94 13.67 -15.59
N SER A 1013 28.06 13.19 -16.47
CA SER A 1013 27.11 12.13 -16.16
C SER A 1013 27.75 10.75 -15.96
N GLY A 1014 28.92 10.52 -16.58
CA GLY A 1014 29.57 9.22 -16.63
C GLY A 1014 28.94 8.24 -17.64
N PHE A 1015 27.96 8.68 -18.42
CA PHE A 1015 27.30 7.83 -19.43
C PHE A 1015 28.10 7.76 -20.73
N LYS A 1016 28.02 6.59 -21.38
CA LYS A 1016 28.58 6.36 -22.72
C LYS A 1016 27.50 6.63 -23.77
N ILE A 1017 27.35 7.89 -24.18
CA ILE A 1017 26.32 8.32 -25.13
C ILE A 1017 26.93 8.45 -26.52
N PRO A 1018 26.40 7.77 -27.56
CA PRO A 1018 26.91 7.92 -28.92
C PRO A 1018 26.74 9.33 -29.47
N VAL A 1019 27.76 9.83 -30.15
CA VAL A 1019 27.76 11.13 -30.84
C VAL A 1019 27.96 10.92 -32.35
N SER A 1020 26.97 11.29 -33.15
CA SER A 1020 27.05 11.31 -34.60
C SER A 1020 27.48 12.70 -35.07
N VAL A 1021 28.48 12.79 -35.95
CA VAL A 1021 29.05 14.05 -36.43
C VAL A 1021 28.90 14.15 -37.95
N ALA A 1022 28.32 15.24 -38.43
CA ALA A 1022 28.23 15.51 -39.86
C ALA A 1022 29.63 15.78 -40.45
N PRO A 1023 29.98 15.25 -41.64
CA PRO A 1023 31.27 15.51 -42.29
C PRO A 1023 31.60 16.99 -42.49
N GLY A 1024 30.59 17.86 -42.60
CA GLY A 1024 30.76 19.31 -42.74
C GLY A 1024 30.95 20.08 -41.42
N PHE A 1025 31.05 19.42 -40.27
CA PHE A 1025 31.34 20.09 -38.99
C PHE A 1025 32.83 20.43 -38.91
N MET A 1026 33.15 21.73 -38.94
CA MET A 1026 34.51 22.25 -39.15
C MET A 1026 35.45 22.14 -37.93
N SER A 1027 34.97 21.67 -36.79
CA SER A 1027 35.73 21.63 -35.53
C SER A 1027 36.05 20.21 -35.07
N LYS A 1028 37.22 20.00 -34.47
CA LYS A 1028 37.51 18.72 -33.81
C LYS A 1028 36.74 18.61 -32.49
N LEU A 1029 36.03 17.50 -32.32
CA LEU A 1029 35.46 17.09 -31.04
C LEU A 1029 36.45 16.17 -30.33
N ASP A 1030 36.64 16.45 -29.05
CA ASP A 1030 37.39 15.60 -28.15
C ASP A 1030 36.41 14.65 -27.45
N TYR A 1031 36.00 13.58 -28.14
CA TYR A 1031 35.09 12.56 -27.61
C TYR A 1031 35.32 11.21 -28.30
N GLU A 1032 35.49 10.14 -27.52
CA GLU A 1032 35.90 8.82 -28.02
C GLU A 1032 34.79 8.03 -28.74
N ASN A 1033 33.53 8.23 -28.37
CA ASN A 1033 32.39 7.47 -28.90
C ASN A 1033 31.67 8.25 -30.01
N GLN A 1034 32.45 8.74 -30.97
CA GLN A 1034 31.95 9.51 -32.11
C GLN A 1034 31.96 8.71 -33.42
N ILE A 1035 30.95 8.93 -34.26
CA ILE A 1035 30.84 8.35 -35.60
C ILE A 1035 30.65 9.50 -36.59
N THR A 1036 31.50 9.60 -37.61
CA THR A 1036 31.32 10.56 -38.70
C THR A 1036 30.46 9.94 -39.78
N GLU A 1037 29.30 10.53 -40.07
CA GLU A 1037 28.36 10.01 -41.07
C GLU A 1037 27.46 11.11 -41.66
N SER A 1038 27.02 10.92 -42.91
CA SER A 1038 26.10 11.87 -43.56
C SER A 1038 24.72 11.85 -42.88
N GLY A 1039 23.90 12.89 -43.11
CA GLY A 1039 22.53 12.91 -42.61
C GLY A 1039 21.67 11.76 -43.16
N ALA A 1040 21.95 11.30 -44.38
CA ALA A 1040 21.25 10.18 -45.01
C ALA A 1040 21.63 8.84 -44.38
N ASP A 1041 22.91 8.64 -44.08
CA ASP A 1041 23.40 7.44 -43.38
C ASP A 1041 22.88 7.39 -41.95
N PHE A 1042 22.89 8.53 -41.25
CA PHE A 1042 22.28 8.65 -39.92
C PHE A 1042 20.79 8.31 -39.96
N GLU A 1043 20.05 8.82 -40.93
CA GLU A 1043 18.63 8.48 -41.10
C GLU A 1043 18.44 6.98 -41.27
N LYS A 1044 19.24 6.35 -42.14
CA LYS A 1044 19.17 4.90 -42.40
C LYS A 1044 19.48 4.09 -41.14
N ARG A 1045 20.54 4.43 -40.42
CA ARG A 1045 21.04 3.68 -39.26
C ARG A 1045 20.20 3.89 -37.99
N VAL A 1046 19.63 5.07 -37.80
CA VAL A 1046 19.00 5.48 -36.53
C VAL A 1046 17.51 5.72 -36.68
N VAL A 1047 17.11 6.48 -37.69
CA VAL A 1047 15.71 6.90 -37.83
C VAL A 1047 14.88 5.80 -38.45
N ASN A 1048 15.41 5.04 -39.42
CA ASN A 1048 14.66 4.00 -40.12
C ASN A 1048 14.56 2.70 -39.31
N GLU A 1049 15.52 2.44 -38.44
CA GLU A 1049 15.53 1.26 -37.57
C GLU A 1049 14.48 1.33 -36.45
N PRO A 1050 13.90 0.18 -36.05
CA PRO A 1050 13.05 0.11 -34.87
C PRO A 1050 13.82 0.51 -33.61
N SER A 1051 13.21 1.35 -32.79
CA SER A 1051 13.73 1.70 -31.47
C SER A 1051 12.58 1.84 -30.48
N LEU A 1052 12.90 1.76 -29.18
CA LEU A 1052 11.92 1.95 -28.11
C LEU A 1052 12.35 3.13 -27.26
N GLY A 1053 11.60 4.24 -27.35
CA GLY A 1053 11.85 5.45 -26.58
C GLY A 1053 13.23 6.08 -26.85
N LEU A 1054 13.66 6.10 -28.12
CA LEU A 1054 14.91 6.74 -28.53
C LEU A 1054 14.79 8.26 -28.44
N ARG A 1055 15.78 8.92 -27.85
CA ARG A 1055 15.97 10.37 -27.92
C ARG A 1055 17.06 10.67 -28.94
N ILE A 1056 16.84 11.69 -29.76
CA ILE A 1056 17.87 12.24 -30.64
C ILE A 1056 18.05 13.71 -30.30
N TRP A 1057 19.22 14.09 -29.81
CA TRP A 1057 19.54 15.48 -29.52
C TRP A 1057 20.30 16.09 -30.70
N GLN A 1058 19.59 16.88 -31.50
CA GLN A 1058 20.14 17.59 -32.66
C GLN A 1058 20.79 18.90 -32.22
N LEU A 1059 22.05 19.09 -32.59
CA LEU A 1059 22.79 20.35 -32.45
C LEU A 1059 22.97 21.01 -33.82
N GLY A 1060 22.81 22.33 -33.86
CA GLY A 1060 22.76 23.08 -35.12
C GLY A 1060 21.36 23.12 -35.74
N SER A 1061 21.28 23.51 -37.01
CA SER A 1061 20.03 23.56 -37.76
C SER A 1061 19.42 22.16 -37.97
N ASN A 1062 18.10 22.11 -38.18
CA ASN A 1062 17.42 20.86 -38.47
C ASN A 1062 17.86 20.30 -39.83
N GLU A 1063 18.32 19.06 -39.84
CA GLU A 1063 18.61 18.28 -41.05
C GLU A 1063 17.33 17.62 -41.62
N GLY A 1064 17.38 17.13 -42.86
CA GLY A 1064 16.22 16.55 -43.55
C GLY A 1064 15.54 15.39 -42.82
N TRP A 1065 16.32 14.56 -42.11
CA TRP A 1065 15.82 13.40 -41.36
C TRP A 1065 14.93 13.79 -40.17
N VAL A 1066 15.06 15.01 -39.64
CA VAL A 1066 14.33 15.48 -38.44
C VAL A 1066 12.82 15.43 -38.68
N ARG A 1067 12.36 15.79 -39.88
CA ARG A 1067 10.94 15.74 -40.24
C ARG A 1067 10.40 14.32 -40.14
N LYS A 1068 11.15 13.33 -40.66
CA LYS A 1068 10.77 11.92 -40.64
C LYS A 1068 10.80 11.34 -39.24
N ALA A 1069 11.86 11.60 -38.48
CA ALA A 1069 11.97 11.16 -37.08
C ALA A 1069 10.80 11.66 -36.23
N ARG A 1070 10.38 12.93 -36.44
CA ARG A 1070 9.23 13.53 -35.75
C ARG A 1070 7.87 12.88 -36.07
N THR A 1071 7.75 12.07 -37.11
CA THR A 1071 6.53 11.28 -37.38
C THR A 1071 6.43 10.02 -36.53
N LYS A 1072 7.55 9.55 -35.95
CA LYS A 1072 7.63 8.30 -35.17
C LYS A 1072 7.43 8.58 -33.68
N SER A 1073 6.44 7.93 -33.05
CA SER A 1073 6.20 8.07 -31.61
C SER A 1073 7.27 7.44 -30.73
N ASP A 1074 8.00 6.45 -31.25
CA ASP A 1074 9.13 5.84 -30.54
C ASP A 1074 10.37 6.76 -30.48
N ILE A 1075 10.38 7.88 -31.22
CA ILE A 1075 11.51 8.82 -31.30
C ILE A 1075 11.12 10.20 -30.78
N HIS A 1076 11.86 10.69 -29.80
CA HIS A 1076 11.78 12.07 -29.32
C HIS A 1076 12.98 12.88 -29.82
N VAL A 1077 12.74 13.90 -30.66
CA VAL A 1077 13.79 14.77 -31.18
C VAL A 1077 13.89 16.04 -30.34
N ILE A 1078 15.06 16.29 -29.78
CA ILE A 1078 15.40 17.47 -28.97
C ILE A 1078 16.13 18.47 -29.87
N THR A 1079 15.54 19.65 -30.05
CA THR A 1079 16.07 20.74 -30.91
C THR A 1079 16.08 22.10 -30.20
N GLY A 1080 15.98 22.10 -28.87
CA GLY A 1080 16.00 23.33 -28.07
C GLY A 1080 17.40 23.95 -28.03
N GLU A 1081 17.47 25.20 -27.56
CA GLU A 1081 18.76 25.87 -27.28
C GLU A 1081 19.61 25.01 -26.33
N VAL A 1082 20.91 24.97 -26.55
CA VAL A 1082 21.84 24.33 -25.60
C VAL A 1082 22.02 25.26 -24.40
N LEU A 1083 21.57 24.79 -23.23
CA LEU A 1083 21.45 25.62 -22.03
C LEU A 1083 22.69 25.55 -21.16
N VAL A 1084 23.00 26.66 -20.47
CA VAL A 1084 23.99 26.68 -19.38
C VAL A 1084 23.52 25.80 -18.21
N SER A 1085 22.21 25.76 -17.93
CA SER A 1085 21.65 25.03 -16.79
C SER A 1085 21.92 23.54 -16.85
N GLY A 1086 22.62 23.02 -15.84
CA GLY A 1086 22.92 21.59 -15.73
C GLY A 1086 21.72 20.73 -15.39
N ARG A 1087 20.70 21.29 -14.70
CA ARG A 1087 19.43 20.57 -14.48
C ARG A 1087 18.73 20.28 -15.80
N LEU A 1088 18.48 21.30 -16.61
CA LEU A 1088 17.67 21.15 -17.82
C LEU A 1088 18.42 20.35 -18.89
N THR A 1089 19.72 20.61 -19.05
CA THR A 1089 20.61 19.79 -19.91
C THR A 1089 20.67 18.34 -19.43
N GLY A 1090 20.81 18.11 -18.12
CA GLY A 1090 20.85 16.77 -17.55
C GLY A 1090 19.57 15.97 -17.77
N LEU A 1091 18.38 16.60 -17.73
CA LEU A 1091 17.09 15.94 -17.98
C LEU A 1091 17.01 15.31 -19.38
N ASN A 1092 17.75 15.83 -20.37
CA ASN A 1092 17.84 15.21 -21.69
C ASN A 1092 18.63 13.89 -21.67
N LEU A 1093 19.61 13.78 -20.77
CA LEU A 1093 20.51 12.62 -20.65
C LEU A 1093 19.91 11.47 -19.82
N VAL A 1094 18.88 11.75 -19.02
CA VAL A 1094 18.34 10.79 -18.04
C VAL A 1094 16.87 10.47 -18.26
N ARG A 1095 16.46 9.32 -17.72
CA ARG A 1095 15.06 8.92 -17.52
C ARG A 1095 14.81 8.70 -16.03
N GLU A 1096 13.67 9.18 -15.55
CA GLU A 1096 13.30 9.13 -14.13
C GLU A 1096 12.83 7.72 -13.76
N GLN A 1097 13.19 7.23 -12.57
CA GLN A 1097 12.64 5.98 -12.03
C GLN A 1097 12.23 6.18 -10.57
N ALA A 1098 11.03 5.72 -10.23
CA ALA A 1098 10.55 5.66 -8.86
C ALA A 1098 10.69 4.23 -8.34
N VAL A 1099 11.21 4.07 -7.13
CA VAL A 1099 11.36 2.77 -6.44
C VAL A 1099 10.69 2.88 -5.08
N SER A 1100 9.68 2.05 -4.83
CA SER A 1100 8.96 2.00 -3.56
C SER A 1100 9.16 0.65 -2.89
N ILE A 1101 9.62 0.67 -1.64
CA ILE A 1101 10.01 -0.52 -0.89
C ILE A 1101 9.28 -0.51 0.45
N THR A 1102 8.52 -1.56 0.75
CA THR A 1102 7.99 -1.78 2.11
C THR A 1102 9.16 -1.97 3.08
N GLN A 1103 9.24 -1.14 4.12
CA GLN A 1103 10.34 -1.11 5.09
C GLN A 1103 9.98 -1.79 6.42
N HIS A 1104 8.90 -2.58 6.44
CA HIS A 1104 8.46 -3.27 7.64
C HIS A 1104 8.10 -4.73 7.40
N ARG A 1105 8.24 -5.55 8.44
CA ARG A 1105 7.73 -6.90 8.53
C ARG A 1105 6.64 -6.95 9.59
N PHE A 1106 5.38 -6.99 9.18
CA PHE A 1106 4.23 -6.94 10.10
C PHE A 1106 4.27 -5.77 11.11
N GLY A 1107 4.79 -4.62 10.69
CA GLY A 1107 4.90 -3.40 11.49
C GLY A 1107 6.29 -3.17 12.11
N ALA A 1108 7.11 -4.21 12.28
CA ALA A 1108 8.49 -4.02 12.70
C ALA A 1108 9.36 -3.50 11.56
N LEU A 1109 10.04 -2.38 11.79
CA LEU A 1109 10.93 -1.78 10.80
C LEU A 1109 12.11 -2.71 10.49
N GLN A 1110 12.45 -2.80 9.22
CA GLN A 1110 13.58 -3.57 8.71
C GLN A 1110 14.77 -2.65 8.42
N GLN A 1111 15.95 -3.25 8.26
CA GLN A 1111 17.10 -2.53 7.73
C GLN A 1111 16.79 -2.05 6.31
N ARG A 1112 17.10 -0.79 6.03
CA ARG A 1112 16.87 -0.18 4.71
C ARG A 1112 17.69 -0.87 3.62
N ILE A 1113 17.04 -1.17 2.51
CA ILE A 1113 17.65 -1.85 1.35
C ILE A 1113 18.44 -0.86 0.46
N LEU A 1114 17.94 0.37 0.30
CA LEU A 1114 18.52 1.44 -0.54
C LEU A 1114 18.89 2.67 0.28
#